data_AF-A0A948QAA1-F1
#
_entry.id   AF-A0A948QAA1-F1
#
_cell.length_a   1.000
_cell.length_b   1.000
_cell.length_c   1.000
_cell.angle_alpha   90.00
_cell.angle_beta   90.00
_cell.angle_gamma   90.00
#
_symmetry.space_group_name_H-M   'P 1'
#
loop_
_entity.id
_entity.type
_entity.pdbx_description
1 polymer ?
#
loop_
_entity_poly.entity_id
_entity_poly.type
_entity_poly.pdbx_seq_one_letter_code
_entity_poly.pdbx_strand_id
1 'polypeptide(L)'
;MTDKPHLPRVVTFTGPKEGVGKSSVVLNAALAWANYQKRNVLIIPLDPNCSIDQADFLGIKNPPSISDIIKLTGRESVSSLGGLLKGKIPISQWGVGVLPLTTKRSDVAKMAPDLILPIFSKLSQDFDIFIDVDSYFPMQVFAFDISDNVFWITNPNVANINATSQMFREINNLHFSTNKFDVVVNFFDFPGAVDPKELEKIFKQMNKEILTFMPWDDNLAICTNQNKILITEQPNSQWIKMLRVILGKIDETEPSQKQWSTNISAQEFSHGADMLWRPLERDNLLSGVAKKEDVGSWAVRADRPPFWEDLKVRLHTDVVSALELERIVISEETKENEEVKKKVDSIINNLLQKEKDVKFTRDQRILFIDELLDEILGLGPLEEIMRNPDVTEIMVNAPDRIFVEKKGKLILTKHRFRDEDQVMQVIKRIVAPLGKRIDESVPLVDARLKDGSRVNAIISPLAVSGSTITIRRFSQKPFTEQDYLRFGTVNEDCITFLKGCVKLRKDIIVSGGTGTGKTTFLNMLSNSIPEEERIITVEDTAELKLQQEHWVRLETRPPNIEGKGAVTIQDLVKNCLRMRPDRIIIGEVRSAEALDMLQAMNTGHEGSLATVHANTPRDALTRLEAMCLMAGAELPVWALREMIASAVHMVVQLTRFSDGSRKVTAVSEITGREDNQILIHDLFKYKQTGINSAGKVMGNFEAIGEPPKFYGDFKTSGLDMPIDLFWTAAQKAERSGQ
;
A
#
# COMPACT_ATOMS: atom_id res chain seq x y z
N MET A 1 -1.92 -19.31 56.32
CA MET A 1 -1.64 -18.94 54.93
C MET A 1 -0.79 -17.70 55.00
N THR A 2 0.44 -17.76 54.48
CA THR A 2 1.42 -16.68 54.61
C THR A 2 0.96 -15.45 53.83
N ASP A 3 0.74 -14.33 54.54
CA ASP A 3 0.53 -12.98 54.01
C ASP A 3 1.79 -12.48 53.27
N LYS A 4 2.15 -13.12 52.16
CA LYS A 4 3.10 -12.53 51.22
C LYS A 4 2.32 -11.50 50.40
N PRO A 5 2.76 -10.23 50.35
CA PRO A 5 2.14 -9.25 49.47
C PRO A 5 2.23 -9.74 48.03
N HIS A 6 1.10 -9.79 47.33
CA HIS A 6 1.04 -10.19 45.93
C HIS A 6 1.82 -9.16 45.11
N LEU A 7 2.95 -9.58 44.54
CA LEU A 7 3.76 -8.72 43.67
C LEU A 7 3.05 -8.55 42.32
N PRO A 8 3.08 -7.34 41.74
CA PRO A 8 2.43 -7.07 40.46
C PRO A 8 3.12 -7.82 39.32
N ARG A 9 2.34 -8.49 38.48
CA ARG A 9 2.85 -9.17 37.28
C ARG A 9 2.67 -8.30 36.05
N VAL A 10 3.75 -8.09 35.31
CA VAL A 10 3.78 -7.33 34.06
C VAL A 10 4.33 -8.23 32.95
N VAL A 11 3.50 -8.53 31.96
CA VAL A 11 3.84 -9.40 30.83
C VAL A 11 3.77 -8.59 29.54
N THR A 12 4.82 -8.61 28.74
CA THR A 12 4.82 -7.94 27.43
C THR A 12 4.70 -8.95 26.30
N PHE A 13 3.89 -8.62 25.30
CA PHE A 13 3.80 -9.34 24.04
C PHE A 13 4.29 -8.42 22.92
N THR A 14 5.22 -8.91 22.11
CA THR A 14 5.83 -8.13 21.02
C THR A 14 6.32 -9.04 19.90
N GLY A 15 6.82 -8.50 18.79
CA GLY A 15 7.34 -9.29 17.67
C GLY A 15 7.48 -8.50 16.37
N PRO A 16 8.05 -9.09 15.31
CA PRO A 16 8.39 -8.39 14.07
C PRO A 16 7.14 -7.98 13.28
N LYS A 17 6.95 -6.66 13.08
CA LYS A 17 5.87 -6.05 12.28
C LYS A 17 4.43 -6.40 12.70
N GLU A 18 3.47 -5.68 12.12
CA GLU A 18 2.03 -5.98 12.20
C GLU A 18 1.68 -7.27 11.44
N GLY A 19 0.61 -7.96 11.83
CA GLY A 19 0.09 -9.14 11.11
C GLY A 19 0.57 -10.52 11.59
N VAL A 20 1.41 -10.61 12.63
CA VAL A 20 1.83 -11.91 13.24
C VAL A 20 0.83 -12.47 14.26
N GLY A 21 -0.32 -11.81 14.45
CA GLY A 21 -1.38 -12.25 15.37
C GLY A 21 -1.18 -11.86 16.84
N LYS A 22 -0.32 -10.87 17.16
CA LYS A 22 0.01 -10.44 18.53
C LYS A 22 -1.23 -10.13 19.38
N SER A 23 -2.07 -9.22 18.90
CA SER A 23 -3.25 -8.77 19.65
C SER A 23 -4.26 -9.89 19.89
N SER A 24 -4.33 -10.89 19.00
CA SER A 24 -5.13 -12.10 19.21
C SER A 24 -4.56 -12.98 20.33
N VAL A 25 -3.24 -13.16 20.38
CA VAL A 25 -2.56 -13.87 21.48
C VAL A 25 -2.77 -13.14 22.80
N VAL A 26 -2.55 -11.82 22.85
CA VAL A 26 -2.74 -10.98 24.05
C VAL A 26 -4.15 -11.11 24.59
N LEU A 27 -5.16 -10.91 23.74
CA LEU A 27 -6.56 -10.92 24.14
C LEU A 27 -6.96 -12.29 24.71
N ASN A 28 -6.70 -13.37 23.97
CA ASN A 28 -7.04 -14.72 24.43
C ASN A 28 -6.26 -15.11 25.70
N ALA A 29 -4.98 -14.73 25.81
CA ALA A 29 -4.17 -14.99 26.99
C ALA A 29 -4.69 -14.23 28.21
N ALA A 30 -5.07 -12.96 28.06
CA ALA A 30 -5.61 -12.14 29.14
C ALA A 30 -6.91 -12.71 29.70
N LEU A 31 -7.84 -13.14 28.83
CA LEU A 31 -9.09 -13.79 29.26
C LEU A 31 -8.81 -15.10 30.01
N ALA A 32 -7.92 -15.93 29.48
CA ALA A 32 -7.55 -17.19 30.11
C ALA A 32 -6.91 -16.97 31.48
N TRP A 33 -6.00 -15.99 31.57
CA TRP A 33 -5.26 -15.64 32.76
C TRP A 33 -6.16 -15.07 33.85
N ALA A 34 -7.03 -14.12 33.51
CA ALA A 34 -7.99 -13.53 34.44
C ALA A 34 -8.89 -14.61 35.07
N ASN A 35 -9.35 -15.55 34.26
CA ASN A 35 -10.16 -16.67 34.74
C ASN A 35 -9.37 -17.67 35.60
N TYR A 36 -8.09 -17.91 35.28
CA TYR A 36 -7.20 -18.81 36.01
C TYR A 36 -6.79 -18.26 37.39
N GLN A 37 -6.29 -17.03 37.45
CA GLN A 37 -5.82 -16.40 38.70
C GLN A 37 -6.94 -15.82 39.57
N LYS A 38 -8.15 -15.67 39.03
CA LYS A 38 -9.25 -14.95 39.68
C LYS A 38 -8.87 -13.51 40.07
N ARG A 39 -8.00 -12.89 39.27
CA ARG A 39 -7.55 -11.51 39.39
C ARG A 39 -7.79 -10.81 38.05
N ASN A 40 -8.18 -9.54 38.10
CA ASN A 40 -8.44 -8.80 36.87
C ASN A 40 -7.13 -8.55 36.09
N VAL A 41 -7.24 -8.57 34.77
CA VAL A 41 -6.13 -8.27 33.85
C VAL A 41 -6.40 -6.95 33.16
N LEU A 42 -5.39 -6.10 33.09
CA LEU A 42 -5.44 -4.87 32.34
C LEU A 42 -4.53 -4.99 31.12
N ILE A 43 -5.13 -4.97 29.93
CA ILE A 43 -4.37 -4.89 28.69
C ILE A 43 -4.02 -3.42 28.43
N ILE A 44 -2.75 -3.16 28.16
CA ILE A 44 -2.22 -1.83 27.87
C ILE A 44 -1.60 -1.86 26.47
N PRO A 45 -2.35 -1.40 25.45
CA PRO A 45 -1.79 -1.12 24.13
C PRO A 45 -0.82 0.06 24.25
N LEU A 46 0.47 -0.24 24.13
CA LEU A 46 1.53 0.77 24.08
C LEU A 46 1.86 1.21 22.66
N ASP A 47 1.37 0.51 21.64
CA ASP A 47 1.43 1.02 20.28
C ASP A 47 0.38 2.12 20.09
N PRO A 48 0.78 3.36 19.81
CA PRO A 48 -0.16 4.44 19.57
C PRO A 48 -0.97 4.27 18.24
N ASN A 49 -0.57 3.35 17.33
CA ASN A 49 -1.32 2.98 16.12
C ASN A 49 -2.37 1.91 16.38
N CYS A 50 -2.34 1.29 17.55
CA CYS A 50 -3.25 0.22 17.90
C CYS A 50 -4.69 0.77 17.86
N SER A 51 -5.47 0.21 16.93
CA SER A 51 -6.91 0.28 16.98
C SER A 51 -7.34 -0.30 18.34
N ILE A 52 -8.32 0.32 18.99
CA ILE A 52 -8.78 -0.12 20.31
C ILE A 52 -9.68 -1.38 20.17
N ASP A 53 -9.39 -2.23 19.19
CA ASP A 53 -10.18 -3.39 18.80
C ASP A 53 -10.33 -4.36 19.97
N GLN A 54 -9.30 -4.49 20.81
CA GLN A 54 -9.36 -5.27 22.05
C GLN A 54 -10.50 -4.83 22.97
N ALA A 55 -10.79 -3.51 23.05
CA ALA A 55 -11.91 -3.02 23.84
C ALA A 55 -13.25 -3.38 23.20
N ASP A 56 -13.33 -3.35 21.86
CA ASP A 56 -14.53 -3.72 21.11
C ASP A 56 -14.88 -5.21 21.28
N PHE A 57 -13.88 -6.10 21.23
CA PHE A 57 -14.08 -7.53 21.54
C PHE A 57 -14.57 -7.77 22.98
N LEU A 58 -14.15 -6.91 23.91
CA LEU A 58 -14.53 -6.98 25.32
C LEU A 58 -15.88 -6.29 25.62
N GLY A 59 -16.50 -5.65 24.61
CA GLY A 59 -17.72 -4.87 24.77
C GLY A 59 -17.52 -3.56 25.57
N ILE A 60 -16.28 -3.08 25.70
CA ILE A 60 -15.92 -1.88 26.42
C ILE A 60 -15.98 -0.68 25.46
N LYS A 61 -17.06 0.10 25.54
CA LYS A 61 -17.20 1.33 24.75
C LYS A 61 -16.40 2.47 25.36
N ASN A 62 -15.58 3.13 24.53
CA ASN A 62 -14.80 4.32 24.91
C ASN A 62 -13.95 4.12 26.18
N PRO A 63 -12.99 3.17 26.19
CA PRO A 63 -12.13 3.00 27.35
C PRO A 63 -11.35 4.29 27.65
N PRO A 64 -11.17 4.66 28.93
CA PRO A 64 -10.34 5.81 29.28
C PRO A 64 -8.89 5.56 28.87
N SER A 65 -8.17 6.59 28.45
CA SER A 65 -6.72 6.47 28.21
C SER A 65 -5.88 6.97 29.38
N ILE A 66 -4.60 6.58 29.38
CA ILE A 66 -3.60 7.14 30.31
C ILE A 66 -3.55 8.67 30.19
N SER A 67 -3.64 9.20 28.96
CA SER A 67 -3.77 10.64 28.69
C SER A 67 -4.96 11.29 29.39
N ASP A 68 -6.13 10.64 29.37
CA ASP A 68 -7.34 11.15 30.00
C ASP A 68 -7.21 11.16 31.52
N ILE A 69 -6.58 10.11 32.08
CA ILE A 69 -6.26 10.05 33.51
C ILE A 69 -5.35 11.23 33.89
N ILE A 70 -4.25 11.45 33.17
CA ILE A 70 -3.30 12.54 33.45
C ILE A 70 -4.00 13.91 33.39
N LYS A 71 -4.88 14.14 32.40
CA LYS A 71 -5.63 15.39 32.27
C LYS A 71 -6.60 15.63 33.43
N LEU A 72 -7.27 14.58 33.89
CA LEU A 72 -8.25 14.67 34.96
C LEU A 72 -7.62 14.94 36.33
N THR A 73 -6.38 14.49 36.53
CA THR A 73 -5.73 14.51 37.85
C THR A 73 -4.74 15.68 37.97
N GLY A 74 -4.16 16.12 36.86
CA GLY A 74 -3.05 17.09 36.86
C GLY A 74 -1.72 16.41 37.19
N ARG A 75 -0.62 16.95 36.65
CA ARG A 75 0.72 16.32 36.70
C ARG A 75 1.25 16.10 38.13
N GLU A 76 0.90 16.97 39.07
CA GLU A 76 1.43 16.92 40.45
C GLU A 76 0.68 15.96 41.39
N SER A 77 -0.51 15.46 41.00
CA SER A 77 -1.36 14.64 41.90
C SER A 77 -1.38 13.13 41.60
N VAL A 78 -0.67 12.69 40.55
CA VAL A 78 -0.72 11.30 40.04
C VAL A 78 -0.32 10.27 41.10
N SER A 79 0.54 10.65 42.04
CA SER A 79 0.99 9.82 43.17
C SER A 79 -0.10 9.45 44.18
N SER A 80 -1.25 10.15 44.18
CA SER A 80 -2.32 10.01 45.19
C SER A 80 -3.55 9.19 44.73
N LEU A 81 -3.47 8.50 43.58
CA LEU A 81 -4.65 8.13 42.78
C LEU A 81 -5.36 6.79 43.03
N GLY A 82 -4.75 5.79 43.65
CA GLY A 82 -5.23 4.42 43.31
C GLY A 82 -6.57 3.97 43.85
N GLY A 83 -7.15 4.60 44.86
CA GLY A 83 -8.55 4.33 45.19
C GLY A 83 -9.53 4.85 44.12
N LEU A 84 -9.16 5.93 43.42
CA LEU A 84 -10.00 6.64 42.45
C LEU A 84 -9.93 6.06 41.04
N LEU A 85 -8.88 5.31 40.69
CA LEU A 85 -8.72 4.72 39.35
C LEU A 85 -9.48 3.39 39.19
N LYS A 86 -9.55 2.58 40.25
CA LYS A 86 -10.18 1.25 40.22
C LYS A 86 -11.64 1.28 39.77
N GLY A 87 -12.41 2.29 40.19
CA GLY A 87 -13.82 2.44 39.81
C GLY A 87 -14.05 3.08 38.43
N LYS A 88 -12.98 3.54 37.76
CA LYS A 88 -13.07 4.29 36.50
C LYS A 88 -12.62 3.51 35.28
N ILE A 89 -11.93 2.38 35.47
CA ILE A 89 -11.50 1.51 34.36
C ILE A 89 -12.61 0.47 34.13
N PRO A 90 -13.29 0.49 32.98
CA PRO A 90 -14.29 -0.53 32.65
C PRO A 90 -13.64 -1.91 32.56
N ILE A 91 -14.24 -2.90 33.22
CA ILE A 91 -13.82 -4.29 33.18
C ILE A 91 -14.94 -5.10 32.53
N SER A 92 -14.59 -5.93 31.56
CA SER A 92 -15.53 -6.84 30.91
C SER A 92 -16.04 -7.92 31.86
N GLN A 93 -17.06 -8.65 31.42
CA GLN A 93 -17.58 -9.82 32.16
C GLN A 93 -16.53 -10.93 32.41
N TRP A 94 -15.41 -10.92 31.66
CA TRP A 94 -14.32 -11.88 31.81
C TRP A 94 -13.20 -11.41 32.73
N GLY A 95 -13.36 -10.28 33.42
CA GLY A 95 -12.32 -9.74 34.31
C GLY A 95 -11.17 -9.05 33.58
N VAL A 96 -11.34 -8.69 32.32
CA VAL A 96 -10.31 -8.03 31.49
C VAL A 96 -10.74 -6.60 31.15
N GLY A 97 -9.85 -5.64 31.37
CA GLY A 97 -9.99 -4.24 30.94
C GLY A 97 -8.94 -3.84 29.92
N VAL A 98 -9.14 -2.70 29.26
CA VAL A 98 -8.18 -2.10 28.31
C VAL A 98 -7.93 -0.65 28.69
N LEU A 99 -6.66 -0.26 28.75
CA LEU A 99 -6.24 1.12 29.04
C LEU A 99 -5.21 1.58 28.00
N PRO A 100 -5.64 2.17 26.87
CA PRO A 100 -4.72 2.66 25.85
C PRO A 100 -3.88 3.83 26.36
N LEU A 101 -2.69 4.01 25.77
CA LEU A 101 -1.82 5.14 26.09
C LEU A 101 -2.50 6.50 25.83
N THR A 102 -3.16 6.63 24.67
CA THR A 102 -3.96 7.81 24.30
C THR A 102 -5.03 7.43 23.28
N THR A 103 -6.18 8.08 23.33
CA THR A 103 -7.22 8.01 22.26
C THR A 103 -7.05 9.13 21.23
N LYS A 104 -6.17 10.12 21.49
CA LYS A 104 -5.92 11.28 20.62
C LYS A 104 -4.46 11.34 20.20
N ARG A 105 -4.23 11.46 18.89
CA ARG A 105 -2.90 11.54 18.29
C ARG A 105 -2.05 12.70 18.82
N SER A 106 -2.66 13.87 19.01
CA SER A 106 -1.98 15.09 19.51
C SER A 106 -1.39 14.96 20.91
N ASP A 107 -1.74 13.91 21.65
CA ASP A 107 -1.32 13.72 23.03
C ASP A 107 -0.19 12.70 23.16
N VAL A 108 0.19 11.99 22.09
CA VAL A 108 1.28 11.01 22.12
C VAL A 108 2.61 11.66 22.54
N ALA A 109 2.99 12.77 21.90
CA ALA A 109 4.23 13.49 22.21
C ALA A 109 4.29 14.06 23.64
N LYS A 110 3.13 14.13 24.33
CA LYS A 110 3.04 14.59 25.73
C LYS A 110 3.22 13.46 26.73
N MET A 111 3.30 12.21 26.26
CA MET A 111 3.54 11.04 27.09
C MET A 111 5.04 10.89 27.37
N ALA A 112 5.35 10.53 28.61
CA ALA A 112 6.71 10.28 29.05
C ALA A 112 6.70 9.26 30.21
N PRO A 113 7.80 8.51 30.43
CA PRO A 113 7.84 7.46 31.44
C PRO A 113 7.51 7.95 32.85
N ASP A 114 7.94 9.17 33.22
CA ASP A 114 7.68 9.80 34.52
C ASP A 114 6.18 10.05 34.78
N LEU A 115 5.37 10.16 33.73
CA LEU A 115 3.91 10.27 33.83
C LEU A 115 3.22 8.89 33.84
N ILE A 116 3.78 7.92 33.11
CA ILE A 116 3.16 6.60 32.90
C ILE A 116 3.46 5.65 34.07
N LEU A 117 4.71 5.59 34.53
CA LEU A 117 5.18 4.64 35.53
C LEU A 117 4.45 4.75 36.88
N PRO A 118 4.12 5.95 37.41
CA PRO A 118 3.32 6.06 38.62
C PRO A 118 1.90 5.48 38.46
N ILE A 119 1.30 5.65 37.27
CA ILE A 119 -0.02 5.10 36.96
C ILE A 119 0.06 3.58 36.93
N PHE A 120 1.04 3.01 36.23
CA PHE A 120 1.22 1.56 36.17
C PHE A 120 1.49 0.97 37.55
N SER A 121 2.40 1.59 38.31
CA SER A 121 2.68 1.19 39.69
C SER A 121 1.42 1.08 40.52
N LYS A 122 0.52 2.05 40.40
CA LYS A 122 -0.71 2.04 41.17
C LYS A 122 -1.74 1.04 40.65
N LEU A 123 -1.94 0.95 39.34
CA LEU A 123 -2.86 -0.03 38.73
C LEU A 123 -2.43 -1.46 38.99
N SER A 124 -1.13 -1.72 39.03
CA SER A 124 -0.56 -3.04 39.28
C SER A 124 -0.92 -3.62 40.66
N GLN A 125 -1.38 -2.79 41.60
CA GLN A 125 -1.88 -3.25 42.91
C GLN A 125 -3.19 -4.01 42.78
N ASP A 126 -4.02 -3.65 41.79
CA ASP A 126 -5.34 -4.23 41.55
C ASP A 126 -5.40 -5.16 40.32
N PHE A 127 -4.49 -4.97 39.37
CA PHE A 127 -4.48 -5.68 38.09
C PHE A 127 -3.15 -6.38 37.84
N ASP A 128 -3.19 -7.52 37.16
CA ASP A 128 -2.02 -7.95 36.37
C ASP A 128 -2.02 -7.18 35.05
N ILE A 129 -0.84 -6.80 34.57
CA ILE A 129 -0.71 -5.91 33.40
C ILE A 129 -0.17 -6.69 32.22
N PHE A 130 -0.91 -6.71 31.12
CA PHE A 130 -0.52 -7.31 29.85
C PHE A 130 -0.26 -6.18 28.85
N ILE A 131 0.97 -6.05 28.38
CA ILE A 131 1.38 -4.98 27.47
C ILE A 131 1.40 -5.54 26.05
N ASP A 132 0.66 -4.89 25.15
CA ASP A 132 0.71 -5.14 23.70
C ASP A 132 1.54 -4.03 23.05
N VAL A 133 2.70 -4.38 22.50
CA VAL A 133 3.62 -3.41 21.89
C VAL A 133 4.22 -3.93 20.60
N ASP A 134 4.13 -3.12 19.55
CA ASP A 134 4.75 -3.38 18.27
C ASP A 134 6.27 -3.15 18.27
N SER A 135 6.93 -3.51 17.16
CA SER A 135 8.39 -3.37 16.97
C SER A 135 8.84 -1.92 16.79
N TYR A 136 8.61 -1.08 17.79
CA TYR A 136 8.90 0.34 17.74
C TYR A 136 9.75 0.81 18.91
N PHE A 137 10.96 1.29 18.60
CA PHE A 137 11.84 1.94 19.56
C PHE A 137 11.35 3.37 19.82
N PRO A 138 11.29 3.85 21.07
CA PRO A 138 11.74 3.23 22.33
C PRO A 138 10.60 2.59 23.16
N MET A 139 9.35 2.62 22.70
CA MET A 139 8.20 2.06 23.44
C MET A 139 8.39 0.59 23.79
N GLN A 140 8.96 -0.16 22.85
CA GLN A 140 9.28 -1.57 23.01
C GLN A 140 10.31 -1.79 24.13
N VAL A 141 11.33 -0.92 24.24
CA VAL A 141 12.35 -0.99 25.30
C VAL A 141 11.79 -0.59 26.65
N PHE A 142 10.96 0.46 26.68
CA PHE A 142 10.22 0.83 27.89
C PHE A 142 9.40 -0.33 28.44
N ALA A 143 8.69 -1.06 27.57
CA ALA A 143 7.95 -2.26 27.95
C ALA A 143 8.88 -3.36 28.51
N PHE A 144 10.05 -3.56 27.91
CA PHE A 144 11.02 -4.55 28.38
C PHE A 144 11.57 -4.24 29.76
N ASP A 145 11.84 -2.98 30.08
CA ASP A 145 12.37 -2.55 31.39
C ASP A 145 11.43 -2.93 32.54
N ILE A 146 10.12 -2.80 32.31
CA ILE A 146 9.11 -3.00 33.37
C ILE A 146 8.52 -4.41 33.40
N SER A 147 8.84 -5.29 32.46
CA SER A 147 8.22 -6.62 32.34
C SER A 147 8.95 -7.69 33.15
N ASP A 148 8.19 -8.63 33.72
CA ASP A 148 8.71 -9.88 34.29
C ASP A 148 9.07 -10.87 33.19
N ASN A 149 8.22 -10.92 32.15
CA ASN A 149 8.43 -11.78 31.00
C ASN A 149 8.00 -11.11 29.70
N VAL A 150 8.63 -11.48 28.59
CA VAL A 150 8.39 -10.96 27.24
C VAL A 150 8.16 -12.12 26.29
N PHE A 151 6.96 -12.20 25.70
CA PHE A 151 6.63 -13.15 24.65
C PHE A 151 6.88 -12.52 23.28
N TRP A 152 7.85 -13.09 22.55
CA TRP A 152 8.21 -12.68 21.20
C TRP A 152 7.44 -13.52 20.17
N ILE A 153 6.38 -12.97 19.60
CA ILE A 153 5.46 -13.64 18.67
C ILE A 153 5.92 -13.36 17.23
N THR A 154 6.18 -14.42 16.46
CA THR A 154 6.58 -14.31 15.04
C THR A 154 5.88 -15.36 14.18
N ASN A 155 5.92 -15.22 12.86
CA ASN A 155 5.41 -16.22 11.92
C ASN A 155 6.57 -16.92 11.20
N PRO A 156 6.36 -18.16 10.72
CA PRO A 156 7.41 -18.99 10.11
C PRO A 156 7.71 -18.58 8.65
N ASN A 157 7.78 -17.28 8.32
CA ASN A 157 8.19 -16.84 6.98
C ASN A 157 9.56 -16.16 7.03
N VAL A 158 10.35 -16.32 5.96
CA VAL A 158 11.73 -15.84 5.90
C VAL A 158 11.87 -14.35 6.25
N ALA A 159 10.92 -13.51 5.84
CA ALA A 159 10.95 -12.07 6.14
C ALA A 159 10.83 -11.79 7.65
N ASN A 160 9.88 -12.43 8.34
CA ASN A 160 9.67 -12.25 9.78
C ASN A 160 10.78 -12.90 10.61
N ILE A 161 11.34 -14.01 10.15
CA ILE A 161 12.50 -14.66 10.78
C ILE A 161 13.75 -13.78 10.66
N ASN A 162 14.00 -13.19 9.49
CA ASN A 162 15.11 -12.25 9.30
C ASN A 162 14.94 -10.99 10.15
N ALA A 163 13.73 -10.43 10.21
CA ALA A 163 13.41 -9.27 11.05
C ALA A 163 13.61 -9.60 12.55
N THR A 164 13.13 -10.76 13.00
CA THR A 164 13.37 -11.27 14.37
C THR A 164 14.87 -11.35 14.65
N SER A 165 15.64 -11.92 13.73
CA SER A 165 17.09 -12.08 13.88
C SER A 165 17.84 -10.76 13.94
N GLN A 166 17.37 -9.73 13.23
CA GLN A 166 17.90 -8.39 13.35
C GLN A 166 17.59 -7.78 14.72
N MET A 167 16.33 -7.86 15.17
CA MET A 167 15.90 -7.25 16.43
C MET A 167 16.57 -7.90 17.64
N PHE A 168 16.74 -9.22 17.67
CA PHE A 168 17.48 -9.88 18.76
C PHE A 168 18.96 -9.46 18.79
N ARG A 169 19.58 -9.18 17.64
CA ARG A 169 20.94 -8.60 17.59
C ARG A 169 20.95 -7.19 18.19
N GLU A 170 19.96 -6.36 17.88
CA GLU A 170 19.82 -5.02 18.46
C GLU A 170 19.59 -5.05 19.98
N ILE A 171 18.70 -5.94 20.46
CA ILE A 171 18.44 -6.16 21.89
C ILE A 171 19.72 -6.59 22.62
N ASN A 172 20.49 -7.51 22.03
CA ASN A 172 21.79 -7.93 22.57
C ASN A 172 22.80 -6.78 22.62
N ASN A 173 22.84 -5.93 21.59
CA ASN A 173 23.73 -4.75 21.54
C ASN A 173 23.35 -3.70 22.59
N LEU A 174 22.07 -3.60 22.96
CA LEU A 174 21.58 -2.75 24.04
C LEU A 174 21.81 -3.36 25.43
N HIS A 175 22.53 -4.49 25.52
CA HIS A 175 22.82 -5.22 26.76
C HIS A 175 21.57 -5.64 27.55
N PHE A 176 20.42 -5.77 26.89
CA PHE A 176 19.23 -6.32 27.53
C PHE A 176 19.43 -7.80 27.78
N SER A 177 19.12 -8.23 29.00
CA SER A 177 19.04 -9.67 29.30
C SER A 177 17.99 -10.29 28.38
N THR A 178 18.42 -11.17 27.49
CA THR A 178 17.50 -11.89 26.62
C THR A 178 16.82 -13.04 27.35
N ASN A 179 17.21 -13.40 28.58
CA ASN A 179 16.62 -14.53 29.32
C ASN A 179 15.13 -14.37 29.63
N LYS A 180 14.63 -13.13 29.66
CA LYS A 180 13.21 -12.79 29.83
C LYS A 180 12.41 -12.84 28.52
N PHE A 181 12.98 -13.36 27.43
CA PHE A 181 12.33 -13.46 26.13
C PHE A 181 12.03 -14.92 25.78
N ASP A 182 10.74 -15.23 25.71
CA ASP A 182 10.19 -16.51 25.28
C ASP A 182 9.64 -16.38 23.85
N VAL A 183 10.13 -17.21 22.93
CA VAL A 183 9.75 -17.12 21.51
C VAL A 183 8.50 -17.97 21.24
N VAL A 184 7.51 -17.36 20.59
CA VAL A 184 6.29 -18.02 20.13
C VAL A 184 6.24 -17.94 18.61
N VAL A 185 6.19 -19.10 17.94
CA VAL A 185 6.00 -19.16 16.49
C VAL A 185 4.52 -19.41 16.21
N ASN A 186 3.82 -18.36 15.79
CA ASN A 186 2.41 -18.43 15.44
C ASN A 186 2.22 -18.86 13.98
N PHE A 187 1.13 -19.57 13.70
CA PHE A 187 0.77 -20.09 12.38
C PHE A 187 1.87 -20.96 11.76
N PHE A 188 2.48 -21.83 12.56
CA PHE A 188 3.70 -22.56 12.16
C PHE A 188 3.50 -23.51 10.97
N ASP A 189 2.28 -24.00 10.76
CA ASP A 189 1.89 -24.96 9.72
C ASP A 189 1.10 -24.29 8.57
N PHE A 190 1.14 -22.96 8.48
CA PHE A 190 0.58 -22.24 7.34
C PHE A 190 1.30 -22.61 6.02
N PRO A 191 0.61 -22.69 4.87
CA PRO A 191 1.24 -23.03 3.60
C PRO A 191 2.44 -22.14 3.27
N GLY A 192 3.59 -22.75 2.99
CA GLY A 192 4.84 -22.04 2.72
C GLY A 192 5.64 -21.63 3.96
N ALA A 193 5.26 -22.10 5.15
CA ALA A 193 6.03 -21.96 6.38
C ALA A 193 7.42 -22.64 6.27
N VAL A 194 8.42 -22.00 6.88
CA VAL A 194 9.74 -22.57 7.13
C VAL A 194 9.60 -23.77 8.06
N ASP A 195 10.34 -24.85 7.77
CA ASP A 195 10.28 -26.10 8.52
C ASP A 195 10.60 -25.87 10.02
N PRO A 196 9.83 -26.46 10.96
CA PRO A 196 10.05 -26.30 12.39
C PRO A 196 11.48 -26.63 12.87
N LYS A 197 12.14 -27.65 12.29
CA LYS A 197 13.52 -28.00 12.67
C LYS A 197 14.52 -26.94 12.20
N GLU A 198 14.26 -26.32 11.06
CA GLU A 198 15.05 -25.19 10.59
C GLU A 198 14.86 -23.97 11.48
N LEU A 199 13.62 -23.69 11.90
CA LEU A 199 13.33 -22.61 12.86
C LEU A 199 14.05 -22.84 14.18
N GLU A 200 13.96 -24.04 14.76
CA GLU A 200 14.70 -24.40 15.98
C GLU A 200 16.20 -24.15 15.82
N LYS A 201 16.78 -24.52 14.68
CA LYS A 201 18.21 -24.26 14.38
C LYS A 201 18.52 -22.76 14.34
N ILE A 202 17.68 -21.96 13.70
CA ILE A 202 17.85 -20.50 13.58
C ILE A 202 17.75 -19.84 14.96
N PHE A 203 16.74 -20.18 15.76
CA PHE A 203 16.58 -19.63 17.10
C PHE A 203 17.71 -20.06 18.05
N LYS A 204 18.19 -21.30 17.92
CA LYS A 204 19.34 -21.77 18.68
C LYS A 204 20.62 -20.98 18.37
N GLN A 205 20.82 -20.54 17.13
CA GLN A 205 21.93 -19.63 16.76
C GLN A 205 21.81 -18.25 17.43
N MET A 206 20.61 -17.83 17.80
CA MET A 206 20.36 -16.60 18.56
C MET A 206 20.39 -16.80 20.07
N ASN A 207 20.80 -17.98 20.54
CA ASN A 207 20.73 -18.39 21.95
C ASN A 207 19.29 -18.28 22.52
N LYS A 208 18.32 -18.68 21.68
CA LYS A 208 16.89 -18.68 21.98
C LYS A 208 16.31 -20.06 21.73
N GLU A 209 15.38 -20.47 22.58
CA GLU A 209 14.55 -21.65 22.34
C GLU A 209 13.12 -21.19 22.04
N ILE A 210 12.43 -21.96 21.18
CA ILE A 210 11.03 -21.71 20.86
C ILE A 210 10.20 -22.31 21.99
N LEU A 211 9.43 -21.48 22.69
CA LEU A 211 8.55 -21.90 23.76
C LEU A 211 7.40 -22.77 23.23
N THR A 212 6.76 -22.33 22.15
CA THR A 212 5.65 -23.06 21.55
C THR A 212 5.43 -22.70 20.08
N PHE A 213 4.93 -23.68 19.33
CA PHE A 213 4.45 -23.54 17.97
C PHE A 213 2.91 -23.51 18.00
N MET A 214 2.31 -22.39 17.65
CA MET A 214 0.85 -22.27 17.58
C MET A 214 0.37 -22.60 16.17
N PRO A 215 -0.54 -23.57 16.00
CA PRO A 215 -1.00 -24.00 14.68
C PRO A 215 -1.80 -22.89 13.99
N TRP A 216 -2.02 -23.02 12.69
CA TRP A 216 -3.03 -22.28 11.96
C TRP A 216 -4.43 -22.76 12.38
N ASP A 217 -5.32 -21.81 12.65
CA ASP A 217 -6.70 -22.10 13.07
C ASP A 217 -7.65 -21.11 12.39
N ASP A 218 -8.37 -21.57 11.37
CA ASP A 218 -9.33 -20.75 10.62
C ASP A 218 -10.39 -20.12 11.55
N ASN A 219 -10.71 -20.80 12.66
CA ASN A 219 -11.67 -20.30 13.63
C ASN A 219 -11.19 -19.03 14.33
N LEU A 220 -9.87 -18.80 14.41
CA LEU A 220 -9.33 -17.55 14.95
C LEU A 220 -9.79 -16.37 14.08
N ALA A 221 -9.59 -16.46 12.77
CA ALA A 221 -10.00 -15.42 11.82
C ALA A 221 -11.54 -15.28 11.76
N ILE A 222 -12.27 -16.40 11.78
CA ILE A 222 -13.74 -16.39 11.81
C ILE A 222 -14.27 -15.68 13.06
N CYS A 223 -13.71 -15.98 14.24
CA CYS A 223 -14.10 -15.33 15.49
C CYS A 223 -13.82 -13.83 15.44
N THR A 224 -12.62 -13.43 15.00
CA THR A 224 -12.24 -12.02 14.83
C THR A 224 -13.22 -11.28 13.93
N ASN A 225 -13.57 -11.84 12.77
CA ASN A 225 -14.51 -11.23 11.81
C ASN A 225 -15.96 -11.12 12.35
N GLN A 226 -16.31 -11.93 13.36
CA GLN A 226 -17.62 -11.92 14.02
C GLN A 226 -17.63 -11.12 15.32
N ASN A 227 -16.55 -10.37 15.62
CA ASN A 227 -16.34 -9.70 16.90
C ASN A 227 -16.46 -10.63 18.12
N LYS A 228 -15.90 -11.85 18.00
CA LYS A 228 -15.88 -12.90 19.02
C LYS A 228 -14.44 -13.27 19.38
N ILE A 229 -14.26 -13.87 20.56
CA ILE A 229 -12.95 -14.26 21.08
C ILE A 229 -12.81 -15.79 21.04
N LEU A 230 -11.76 -16.31 20.40
CA LEU A 230 -11.63 -17.75 20.15
C LEU A 230 -11.72 -18.60 21.42
N ILE A 231 -11.12 -18.17 22.54
CA ILE A 231 -11.16 -18.93 23.79
C ILE A 231 -12.57 -19.10 24.36
N THR A 232 -13.48 -18.16 24.09
CA THR A 232 -14.87 -18.25 24.56
C THR A 232 -15.70 -19.15 23.66
N GLU A 233 -15.46 -19.10 22.35
CA GLU A 233 -16.23 -19.87 21.36
C GLU A 233 -15.73 -21.31 21.22
N GLN A 234 -14.40 -21.52 21.24
CA GLN A 234 -13.76 -22.82 21.02
C GLN A 234 -12.62 -23.07 22.02
N PRO A 235 -12.93 -23.22 23.33
CA PRO A 235 -11.92 -23.37 24.40
C PRO A 235 -11.00 -24.59 24.27
N ASN A 236 -11.34 -25.54 23.39
CA ASN A 236 -10.62 -26.78 23.15
C ASN A 236 -9.90 -26.85 21.79
N SER A 237 -9.87 -25.75 21.03
CA SER A 237 -9.12 -25.70 19.76
C SER A 237 -7.62 -25.98 19.99
N GLN A 238 -6.93 -26.47 18.96
CA GLN A 238 -5.49 -26.75 19.08
C GLN A 238 -4.69 -25.47 19.34
N TRP A 239 -5.11 -24.36 18.75
CA TRP A 239 -4.52 -23.04 19.02
C TRP A 239 -4.64 -22.66 20.50
N ILE A 240 -5.82 -22.82 21.10
CA ILE A 240 -6.04 -22.55 22.52
C ILE A 240 -5.26 -23.51 23.42
N LYS A 241 -5.09 -24.78 23.03
CA LYS A 241 -4.23 -25.71 23.77
C LYS A 241 -2.77 -25.25 23.80
N MET A 242 -2.25 -24.73 22.68
CA MET A 242 -0.89 -24.19 22.63
C MET A 242 -0.77 -22.87 23.38
N LEU A 243 -1.81 -22.03 23.37
CA LEU A 243 -1.87 -20.81 24.20
C LEU A 243 -1.70 -21.13 25.69
N ARG A 244 -2.15 -22.30 26.18
CA ARG A 244 -1.95 -22.71 27.58
C ARG A 244 -0.47 -22.91 27.94
N VAL A 245 0.41 -23.16 26.97
CA VAL A 245 1.87 -23.21 27.21
C VAL A 245 2.39 -21.81 27.59
N ILE A 246 1.91 -20.77 26.90
CA ILE A 246 2.20 -19.37 27.25
C ILE A 246 1.71 -19.06 28.67
N LEU A 247 0.49 -19.47 29.02
CA LEU A 247 -0.06 -19.27 30.37
C LEU A 247 0.74 -20.01 31.45
N GLY A 248 1.17 -21.24 31.18
CA GLY A 248 2.05 -22.00 32.07
C GLY A 248 3.36 -21.26 32.32
N LYS A 249 3.96 -20.72 31.25
CA LYS A 249 5.19 -19.92 31.37
C LYS A 249 4.98 -18.62 32.16
N ILE A 250 3.83 -17.97 32.00
CA ILE A 250 3.44 -16.81 32.81
C ILE A 250 3.35 -17.21 34.29
N ASP A 251 2.73 -18.36 34.60
CA ASP A 251 2.56 -18.86 35.97
C ASP A 251 3.89 -19.17 36.64
N GLU A 252 4.79 -19.86 35.92
CA GLU A 252 6.15 -20.20 36.35
C GLU A 252 7.05 -18.99 36.60
N THR A 253 6.79 -17.85 35.96
CA THR A 253 7.63 -16.67 36.12
C THR A 253 7.28 -15.94 37.42
N GLU A 254 8.16 -16.01 38.41
CA GLU A 254 7.98 -15.26 39.67
C GLU A 254 7.94 -13.75 39.41
N PRO A 255 6.91 -13.03 39.90
CA PRO A 255 6.85 -11.59 39.73
C PRO A 255 7.98 -10.91 40.53
N SER A 256 8.68 -9.98 39.88
CA SER A 256 9.77 -9.22 40.49
C SER A 256 9.26 -8.03 41.31
N GLN A 257 10.05 -7.62 42.32
CA GLN A 257 9.81 -6.34 42.99
C GLN A 257 10.17 -5.20 42.01
N LYS A 258 9.14 -4.56 41.44
CA LYS A 258 9.29 -3.52 40.42
C LYS A 258 9.88 -2.24 41.01
N GLN A 259 10.98 -1.77 40.42
CA GLN A 259 11.53 -0.44 40.69
C GLN A 259 10.76 0.68 39.97
N TRP A 260 9.89 0.33 39.01
CA TRP A 260 9.14 1.27 38.18
C TRP A 260 10.04 2.36 37.59
N SER A 261 11.13 1.93 36.97
CA SER A 261 12.13 2.76 36.30
C SER A 261 12.36 2.26 34.88
N THR A 262 12.89 3.12 34.02
CA THR A 262 13.31 2.79 32.66
C THR A 262 14.60 3.53 32.34
N ASN A 263 15.42 2.95 31.46
CA ASN A 263 16.61 3.61 30.95
C ASN A 263 16.32 4.58 29.80
N ILE A 264 15.06 4.61 29.31
CA ILE A 264 14.62 5.54 28.26
C ILE A 264 14.33 6.91 28.87
N SER A 265 15.00 7.95 28.38
CA SER A 265 14.73 9.33 28.79
C SER A 265 13.34 9.81 28.32
N ALA A 266 12.77 10.79 29.00
CA ALA A 266 11.52 11.43 28.57
C ALA A 266 11.61 12.00 27.14
N GLN A 267 12.80 12.49 26.77
CA GLN A 267 13.06 12.98 25.41
C GLN A 267 13.10 11.86 24.39
N GLU A 268 13.80 10.75 24.65
CA GLU A 268 13.81 9.58 23.75
C GLU A 268 12.41 9.00 23.59
N PHE A 269 11.68 8.83 24.71
CA PHE A 269 10.32 8.33 24.72
C PHE A 269 9.38 9.20 23.91
N SER A 270 9.35 10.52 24.19
CA SER A 270 8.53 11.48 23.46
C SER A 270 8.95 11.59 22.00
N HIS A 271 10.26 11.58 21.70
CA HIS A 271 10.78 11.67 20.33
C HIS A 271 10.45 10.45 19.51
N GLY A 272 10.66 9.23 20.02
CA GLY A 272 10.31 8.03 19.27
C GLY A 272 8.81 7.84 19.14
N ALA A 273 8.04 8.23 20.17
CA ALA A 273 6.60 8.35 20.05
C ALA A 273 6.23 9.36 18.96
N ASP A 274 6.84 10.55 18.91
CA ASP A 274 6.63 11.57 17.86
C ASP A 274 7.11 11.10 16.47
N MET A 275 8.21 10.33 16.36
CA MET A 275 8.71 9.78 15.09
C MET A 275 7.78 8.73 14.49
N LEU A 276 7.04 7.98 15.31
CA LEU A 276 5.96 7.09 14.85
C LEU A 276 4.80 7.88 14.23
N TRP A 277 4.67 9.17 14.57
CA TRP A 277 3.55 10.03 14.19
C TRP A 277 3.90 11.20 13.31
N ARG A 278 5.19 11.48 13.09
CA ARG A 278 5.63 12.35 12.01
C ARG A 278 5.00 11.78 10.75
N PRO A 279 4.10 12.51 10.09
CA PRO A 279 3.43 12.01 8.91
C PRO A 279 4.45 11.95 7.78
N LEU A 280 5.33 10.92 7.73
CA LEU A 280 6.50 10.86 6.85
C LEU A 280 6.97 12.27 6.49
N GLU A 281 7.38 13.05 7.51
CA GLU A 281 7.86 14.41 7.26
C GLU A 281 9.08 14.26 6.34
N ARG A 282 8.85 14.49 5.05
CA ARG A 282 9.87 14.76 4.03
C ARG A 282 10.58 16.11 4.30
N ASP A 283 10.65 16.55 5.56
CA ASP A 283 11.03 17.92 5.91
C ASP A 283 12.45 18.06 6.46
N ASN A 284 13.24 16.98 6.57
CA ASN A 284 14.67 17.10 6.91
C ASN A 284 15.64 16.80 5.74
N LEU A 285 15.15 16.66 4.51
CA LEU A 285 15.96 16.77 3.29
C LEU A 285 15.73 18.11 2.54
N LEU A 286 14.94 19.03 3.12
CA LEU A 286 14.59 20.32 2.52
C LEU A 286 14.95 21.54 3.38
N SER A 287 15.74 21.40 4.45
CA SER A 287 16.29 22.55 5.18
C SER A 287 17.57 23.13 4.55
N GLY A 288 18.04 22.56 3.44
CA GLY A 288 19.03 23.17 2.56
C GLY A 288 18.41 23.43 1.19
N VAL A 289 18.03 24.68 0.93
CA VAL A 289 17.56 25.18 -0.37
C VAL A 289 16.10 24.85 -0.74
N ALA A 290 15.15 25.52 -0.08
CA ALA A 290 13.86 25.84 -0.70
C ALA A 290 13.69 27.37 -0.69
N LYS A 291 14.14 28.01 -1.78
CA LYS A 291 13.62 29.34 -2.12
C LYS A 291 12.11 29.20 -2.33
N LYS A 292 11.35 30.19 -1.85
CA LYS A 292 9.95 30.44 -2.21
C LYS A 292 9.83 30.41 -3.73
N GLU A 293 9.27 29.35 -4.30
CA GLU A 293 8.72 29.37 -5.65
C GLU A 293 7.73 28.20 -5.84
N ASP A 294 6.53 28.57 -6.29
CA ASP A 294 5.42 27.78 -6.83
C ASP A 294 4.74 26.69 -5.97
N VAL A 295 3.97 27.15 -4.98
CA VAL A 295 2.74 26.47 -4.55
C VAL A 295 1.70 26.58 -5.69
N GLY A 296 1.76 25.65 -6.63
CA GLY A 296 0.86 25.58 -7.78
C GLY A 296 -0.63 25.41 -7.40
N SER A 297 -1.41 26.45 -7.75
CA SER A 297 -2.84 26.50 -8.10
C SER A 297 -3.95 25.98 -7.14
N TRP A 298 -3.67 25.65 -5.88
CA TRP A 298 -4.73 25.41 -4.87
C TRP A 298 -4.71 26.43 -3.72
N ALA A 299 -4.04 27.58 -3.93
CA ALA A 299 -4.32 28.76 -3.14
C ALA A 299 -5.85 28.95 -3.09
N VAL A 300 -6.37 29.32 -1.91
CA VAL A 300 -7.80 29.67 -1.77
C VAL A 300 -8.09 30.61 -2.94
N ARG A 301 -9.03 30.29 -3.84
CA ARG A 301 -9.51 31.34 -4.75
C ARG A 301 -9.95 32.45 -3.82
N ALA A 302 -9.30 33.61 -3.90
CA ALA A 302 -9.56 34.76 -3.06
C ALA A 302 -11.00 35.31 -3.24
N ASP A 303 -11.84 34.56 -3.95
CA ASP A 303 -13.14 34.91 -4.47
C ASP A 303 -14.28 34.20 -3.71
N ARG A 304 -14.04 33.27 -2.77
CA ARG A 304 -15.12 32.63 -1.99
C ARG A 304 -15.38 33.40 -0.67
N PRO A 305 -16.57 34.00 -0.47
CA PRO A 305 -16.95 34.64 0.78
C PRO A 305 -17.13 33.65 1.94
N PRO A 306 -17.08 34.10 3.21
CA PRO A 306 -17.23 33.23 4.38
C PRO A 306 -18.55 32.44 4.44
N PHE A 307 -19.63 32.97 3.86
CA PHE A 307 -20.95 32.35 3.87
C PHE A 307 -21.14 31.24 2.82
N TRP A 308 -20.13 31.00 1.96
CA TRP A 308 -20.28 30.19 0.73
C TRP A 308 -20.74 28.76 1.01
N GLU A 309 -20.06 28.03 1.90
CA GLU A 309 -20.39 26.63 2.15
C GLU A 309 -21.71 26.48 2.92
N ASP A 310 -21.95 27.31 3.93
CA ASP A 310 -23.21 27.29 4.71
C ASP A 310 -24.43 27.54 3.81
N LEU A 311 -24.30 28.47 2.88
CA LEU A 311 -25.34 28.77 1.91
C LEU A 311 -25.56 27.62 0.93
N LYS A 312 -24.49 26.96 0.48
CA LYS A 312 -24.56 25.82 -0.45
C LYS A 312 -25.28 24.63 0.18
N VAL A 313 -24.96 24.29 1.42
CA VAL A 313 -25.64 23.22 2.17
C VAL A 313 -27.15 23.48 2.29
N ARG A 314 -27.52 24.71 2.63
CA ARG A 314 -28.92 25.12 2.79
C ARG A 314 -29.67 25.10 1.46
N LEU A 315 -29.12 25.75 0.43
CA LEU A 315 -29.73 25.78 -0.90
C LEU A 315 -29.80 24.41 -1.56
N HIS A 316 -28.83 23.52 -1.34
CA HIS A 316 -28.92 22.15 -1.83
C HIS A 316 -30.17 21.45 -1.28
N THR A 317 -30.45 21.60 0.02
CA THR A 317 -31.63 20.99 0.66
C THR A 317 -32.94 21.55 0.09
N ASP A 318 -32.98 22.86 -0.14
CA ASP A 318 -34.13 23.55 -0.72
C ASP A 318 -34.36 23.13 -2.18
N VAL A 319 -33.29 22.98 -2.97
CA VAL A 319 -33.39 22.54 -4.37
C VAL A 319 -33.87 21.10 -4.44
N VAL A 320 -33.33 20.19 -3.62
CA VAL A 320 -33.81 18.79 -3.57
C VAL A 320 -35.30 18.74 -3.24
N SER A 321 -35.74 19.51 -2.25
CA SER A 321 -37.16 19.60 -1.86
C SER A 321 -38.03 20.15 -2.99
N ALA A 322 -37.56 21.15 -3.72
CA ALA A 322 -38.26 21.70 -4.87
C ALA A 322 -38.37 20.69 -6.03
N LEU A 323 -37.32 19.92 -6.29
CA LEU A 323 -37.31 18.87 -7.33
C LEU A 323 -38.30 17.75 -7.01
N GLU A 324 -38.43 17.36 -5.73
CA GLU A 324 -39.43 16.39 -5.28
C GLU A 324 -40.87 16.90 -5.48
N LEU A 325 -41.13 18.16 -5.14
CA LEU A 325 -42.43 18.80 -5.34
C LEU A 325 -42.82 18.90 -6.82
N GLU A 326 -41.86 19.18 -7.68
CA GLU A 326 -42.05 19.23 -9.14
C GLU A 326 -42.04 17.84 -9.81
N ARG A 327 -41.88 16.75 -9.03
CA ARG A 327 -41.77 15.36 -9.49
C ARG A 327 -40.69 15.15 -10.55
N ILE A 328 -39.60 15.91 -10.46
CA ILE A 328 -38.46 15.78 -11.36
C ILE A 328 -37.61 14.60 -10.88
N VAL A 329 -37.69 13.48 -11.61
CA VAL A 329 -36.85 12.31 -11.32
C VAL A 329 -35.48 12.52 -11.95
N ILE A 330 -34.44 12.62 -11.11
CA ILE A 330 -33.05 12.67 -11.56
C ILE A 330 -32.56 11.23 -11.82
N SER A 331 -32.70 10.76 -13.06
CA SER A 331 -32.06 9.56 -13.59
C SER A 331 -30.81 9.91 -14.42
N GLU A 332 -30.01 8.90 -14.78
CA GLU A 332 -28.85 9.08 -15.65
C GLU A 332 -29.18 9.66 -17.04
N GLU A 333 -30.29 9.24 -17.64
CA GLU A 333 -30.76 9.78 -18.93
C GLU A 333 -31.21 11.25 -18.83
N THR A 334 -31.68 11.67 -17.66
CA THR A 334 -32.15 13.05 -17.43
C THR A 334 -31.04 14.04 -17.06
N LYS A 335 -29.84 13.58 -16.69
CA LYS A 335 -28.73 14.46 -16.27
C LYS A 335 -28.02 15.15 -17.42
N GLU A 336 -27.89 14.45 -18.56
CA GLU A 336 -27.36 15.02 -19.80
C GLU A 336 -28.44 15.82 -20.56
N ASN A 337 -29.70 15.77 -20.11
CA ASN A 337 -30.78 16.53 -20.70
C ASN A 337 -30.64 18.03 -20.35
N GLU A 338 -30.34 18.84 -21.36
CA GLU A 338 -30.24 20.30 -21.22
C GLU A 338 -31.48 20.93 -20.59
N GLU A 339 -32.68 20.37 -20.81
CA GLU A 339 -33.91 20.89 -20.21
C GLU A 339 -33.95 20.72 -18.70
N VAL A 340 -33.41 19.61 -18.18
CA VAL A 340 -33.34 19.35 -16.74
C VAL A 340 -32.30 20.25 -16.10
N LYS A 341 -31.14 20.41 -16.73
CA LYS A 341 -30.11 21.35 -16.26
C LYS A 341 -30.64 22.79 -16.22
N LYS A 342 -31.35 23.23 -17.26
CA LYS A 342 -32.00 24.56 -17.32
C LYS A 342 -33.07 24.73 -16.24
N LYS A 343 -33.85 23.69 -15.93
CA LYS A 343 -34.84 23.72 -14.84
C LYS A 343 -34.19 23.83 -13.47
N VAL A 344 -33.20 22.99 -13.18
CA VAL A 344 -32.46 23.04 -11.90
C VAL A 344 -31.76 24.39 -11.73
N ASP A 345 -31.13 24.91 -12.79
CA ASP A 345 -30.54 26.25 -12.80
C ASP A 345 -31.59 27.36 -12.52
N SER A 346 -32.78 27.26 -13.09
CA SER A 346 -33.88 28.20 -12.80
C SER A 346 -34.33 28.14 -11.34
N ILE A 347 -34.45 26.94 -10.75
CA ILE A 347 -34.80 26.75 -9.33
C ILE A 347 -33.72 27.37 -8.44
N ILE A 348 -32.44 27.07 -8.70
CA ILE A 348 -31.31 27.64 -7.97
C ILE A 348 -31.35 29.17 -8.03
N ASN A 349 -31.55 29.74 -9.23
CA ASN A 349 -31.62 31.19 -9.41
C ASN A 349 -32.79 31.83 -8.66
N ASN A 350 -33.96 31.18 -8.62
CA ASN A 350 -35.14 31.65 -7.90
C ASN A 350 -34.92 31.62 -6.37
N LEU A 351 -34.25 30.58 -5.85
CA LEU A 351 -33.91 30.50 -4.43
C LEU A 351 -32.85 31.54 -4.05
N LEU A 352 -31.82 31.72 -4.87
CA LEU A 352 -30.80 32.75 -4.67
C LEU A 352 -31.38 34.18 -4.68
N GLN A 353 -32.45 34.44 -5.44
CA GLN A 353 -33.14 35.75 -5.40
C GLN A 353 -33.85 36.02 -4.07
N LYS A 354 -34.21 34.98 -3.31
CA LYS A 354 -34.86 35.12 -2.00
C LYS A 354 -33.85 35.40 -0.87
N GLU A 355 -32.57 35.13 -1.10
CA GLU A 355 -31.46 35.37 -0.17
C GLU A 355 -31.03 36.84 -0.14
N LYS A 356 -31.83 37.70 0.49
CA LYS A 356 -31.61 39.17 0.51
C LYS A 356 -30.34 39.60 1.25
N ASP A 357 -29.84 38.79 2.17
CA ASP A 357 -28.68 39.11 3.01
C ASP A 357 -27.34 38.67 2.40
N VAL A 358 -27.38 38.00 1.25
CA VAL A 358 -26.19 37.45 0.58
C VAL A 358 -25.82 38.31 -0.63
N LYS A 359 -24.58 38.81 -0.65
CA LYS A 359 -24.04 39.61 -1.77
C LYS A 359 -22.95 38.83 -2.51
N PHE A 360 -23.24 38.48 -3.76
CA PHE A 360 -22.28 37.91 -4.70
C PHE A 360 -21.80 38.96 -5.70
N THR A 361 -20.56 38.87 -6.16
CA THR A 361 -20.15 39.42 -7.46
C THR A 361 -20.75 38.58 -8.60
N ARG A 362 -20.72 39.08 -9.84
CA ARG A 362 -21.22 38.33 -10.99
C ARG A 362 -20.49 36.99 -11.16
N ASP A 363 -19.17 37.00 -11.06
CA ASP A 363 -18.34 35.79 -11.25
C ASP A 363 -18.53 34.81 -10.10
N GLN A 364 -18.67 35.31 -8.87
CA GLN A 364 -19.00 34.50 -7.71
C GLN A 364 -20.37 33.82 -7.86
N ARG A 365 -21.38 34.54 -8.35
CA ARG A 365 -22.71 33.95 -8.55
C ARG A 365 -22.68 32.82 -9.58
N ILE A 366 -21.97 33.02 -10.69
CA ILE A 366 -21.82 31.98 -11.73
C ILE A 366 -21.11 30.76 -11.16
N LEU A 367 -19.98 30.96 -10.47
CA LEU A 367 -19.22 29.87 -9.86
C LEU A 367 -20.04 29.11 -8.80
N PHE A 368 -20.81 29.81 -7.97
CA PHE A 368 -21.66 29.19 -6.95
C PHE A 368 -22.73 28.29 -7.57
N ILE A 369 -23.38 28.78 -8.63
CA ILE A 369 -24.41 28.03 -9.36
C ILE A 369 -23.79 26.79 -10.01
N ASP A 370 -22.65 26.92 -10.66
CA ASP A 370 -21.94 25.79 -11.27
C ASP A 370 -21.56 24.72 -10.22
N GLU A 371 -21.02 25.14 -9.07
CA GLU A 371 -20.69 24.22 -7.96
C GLU A 371 -21.94 23.49 -7.44
N LEU A 372 -23.06 24.20 -7.28
CA LEU A 372 -24.31 23.60 -6.79
C LEU A 372 -24.94 22.66 -7.83
N LEU A 373 -24.84 22.99 -9.12
CA LEU A 373 -25.25 22.10 -10.21
C LEU A 373 -24.40 20.82 -10.24
N ASP A 374 -23.09 20.94 -10.04
CA ASP A 374 -22.18 19.78 -9.98
C ASP A 374 -22.49 18.87 -8.79
N GLU A 375 -22.92 19.41 -7.64
CA GLU A 375 -23.37 18.61 -6.49
C GLU A 375 -24.70 17.88 -6.75
N ILE A 376 -25.67 18.56 -7.36
CA ILE A 376 -27.01 18.01 -7.58
C ILE A 376 -27.01 17.01 -8.73
N LEU A 377 -26.35 17.33 -9.84
CA LEU A 377 -26.40 16.55 -11.08
C LEU A 377 -25.12 15.73 -11.34
N GLY A 378 -23.95 16.24 -10.96
CA GLY A 378 -22.63 15.65 -11.27
C GLY A 378 -22.03 14.78 -10.17
N LEU A 379 -20.70 14.77 -10.07
CA LEU A 379 -19.90 14.08 -9.06
C LEU A 379 -19.50 14.99 -7.86
N GLY A 380 -20.18 16.13 -7.71
CA GLY A 380 -19.94 17.11 -6.66
C GLY A 380 -18.50 17.65 -6.69
N PRO A 381 -17.77 17.65 -5.56
CA PRO A 381 -16.44 18.24 -5.48
C PRO A 381 -15.40 17.57 -6.41
N LEU A 382 -15.68 16.36 -6.92
CA LEU A 382 -14.78 15.67 -7.84
C LEU A 382 -14.77 16.28 -9.24
N GLU A 383 -15.83 16.97 -9.68
CA GLU A 383 -15.93 17.53 -11.04
C GLU A 383 -14.83 18.56 -11.34
N GLU A 384 -14.54 19.44 -10.38
CA GLU A 384 -13.45 20.43 -10.52
C GLU A 384 -12.08 19.73 -10.56
N ILE A 385 -11.88 18.71 -9.73
CA ILE A 385 -10.64 17.93 -9.68
C ILE A 385 -10.43 17.16 -11.00
N MET A 386 -11.49 16.51 -11.50
CA MET A 386 -11.46 15.72 -12.73
C MET A 386 -11.24 16.59 -13.98
N ARG A 387 -11.69 17.85 -13.98
CA ARG A 387 -11.38 18.79 -15.08
C ARG A 387 -9.90 19.18 -15.14
N ASN A 388 -9.14 19.00 -14.07
CA ASN A 388 -7.72 19.35 -14.06
C ASN A 388 -6.87 18.27 -14.75
N PRO A 389 -6.20 18.55 -15.89
CA PRO A 389 -5.43 17.55 -16.62
C PRO A 389 -4.12 17.11 -15.92
N ASP A 390 -3.62 17.88 -14.95
CA ASP A 390 -2.40 17.55 -14.19
C ASP A 390 -2.64 16.50 -13.10
N VAL A 391 -3.92 16.19 -12.78
CA VAL A 391 -4.29 15.21 -11.76
C VAL A 391 -4.32 13.82 -12.37
N THR A 392 -3.44 12.94 -11.88
CA THR A 392 -3.33 11.54 -12.33
C THR A 392 -4.09 10.56 -11.45
N GLU A 393 -4.34 10.91 -10.19
CA GLU A 393 -5.06 10.07 -9.24
C GLU A 393 -5.86 10.93 -8.25
N ILE A 394 -7.02 10.44 -7.82
CA ILE A 394 -7.90 11.09 -6.83
C ILE A 394 -8.23 10.05 -5.77
N MET A 395 -8.06 10.37 -4.49
CA MET A 395 -8.33 9.48 -3.37
C MET A 395 -9.20 10.21 -2.35
N VAL A 396 -10.45 9.76 -2.21
CA VAL A 396 -11.38 10.15 -1.17
C VAL A 396 -11.24 9.14 -0.04
N ASN A 397 -10.61 9.54 1.06
CA ASN A 397 -10.38 8.66 2.21
C ASN A 397 -11.49 8.79 3.27
N ALA A 398 -12.22 9.90 3.24
CA ALA A 398 -13.37 10.25 4.06
C ALA A 398 -14.07 11.46 3.40
N PRO A 399 -15.31 11.80 3.79
CA PRO A 399 -16.00 12.98 3.25
C PRO A 399 -15.16 14.27 3.32
N ASP A 400 -14.36 14.42 4.38
CA ASP A 400 -13.57 15.62 4.65
C ASP A 400 -12.10 15.54 4.17
N ARG A 401 -11.69 14.44 3.52
CA ARG A 401 -10.29 14.17 3.14
C ARG A 401 -10.17 13.65 1.71
N ILE A 402 -9.86 14.56 0.78
CA ILE A 402 -9.62 14.25 -0.63
C ILE A 402 -8.16 14.57 -1.00
N PHE A 403 -7.40 13.55 -1.38
CA PHE A 403 -6.04 13.65 -1.89
C PHE A 403 -6.04 13.54 -3.43
N VAL A 404 -5.04 14.15 -4.04
CA VAL A 404 -4.76 14.00 -5.48
C VAL A 404 -3.28 13.74 -5.71
N GLU A 405 -2.96 12.97 -6.76
CA GLU A 405 -1.60 12.90 -7.29
C GLU A 405 -1.44 13.93 -8.42
N LYS A 406 -0.42 14.80 -8.29
CA LYS A 406 0.04 15.68 -9.37
C LYS A 406 1.54 15.49 -9.57
N LYS A 407 1.96 15.24 -10.81
CA LYS A 407 3.38 15.08 -11.18
C LYS A 407 4.15 14.12 -10.25
N GLY A 408 3.52 13.01 -9.85
CA GLY A 408 4.16 11.99 -9.00
C GLY A 408 4.18 12.29 -7.49
N LYS A 409 3.50 13.36 -7.04
CA LYS A 409 3.42 13.77 -5.63
C LYS A 409 1.97 13.78 -5.16
N LEU A 410 1.71 13.21 -3.98
CA LEU A 410 0.41 13.25 -3.32
C LEU A 410 0.21 14.60 -2.61
N ILE A 411 -0.96 15.20 -2.80
CA ILE A 411 -1.33 16.51 -2.28
C ILE A 411 -2.73 16.43 -1.68
N LEU A 412 -2.90 16.85 -0.42
CA LEU A 412 -4.22 17.03 0.17
C LEU A 412 -4.91 18.25 -0.44
N THR A 413 -6.12 18.07 -0.97
CA THR A 413 -6.90 19.16 -1.55
C THR A 413 -7.69 19.93 -0.48
N LYS A 414 -8.25 21.08 -0.86
CA LYS A 414 -9.22 21.81 -0.02
C LYS A 414 -10.66 21.37 -0.26
N HIS A 415 -10.90 20.51 -1.25
CA HIS A 415 -12.23 19.99 -1.53
C HIS A 415 -12.67 19.00 -0.46
N ARG A 416 -13.97 19.01 -0.16
CA ARG A 416 -14.63 18.12 0.78
C ARG A 416 -16.03 17.81 0.27
N PHE A 417 -16.50 16.62 0.56
CA PHE A 417 -17.92 16.32 0.52
C PHE A 417 -18.59 16.91 1.77
N ARG A 418 -19.88 17.22 1.65
CA ARG A 418 -20.73 17.70 2.73
C ARG A 418 -20.83 16.68 3.86
N ASP A 419 -21.12 15.43 3.49
CA ASP A 419 -21.38 14.33 4.40
C ASP A 419 -21.14 12.97 3.71
N GLU A 420 -21.25 11.92 4.50
CA GLU A 420 -21.14 10.52 4.05
C GLU A 420 -22.20 10.16 3.00
N ASP A 421 -23.42 10.70 3.13
CA ASP A 421 -24.50 10.45 2.19
C ASP A 421 -24.18 10.99 0.79
N GLN A 422 -23.52 12.14 0.69
CA GLN A 422 -23.06 12.68 -0.58
C GLN A 422 -22.00 11.79 -1.22
N VAL A 423 -21.05 11.26 -0.44
CA VAL A 423 -20.06 10.30 -0.95
C VAL A 423 -20.77 9.06 -1.49
N MET A 424 -21.73 8.51 -0.74
CA MET A 424 -22.54 7.37 -1.14
C MET A 424 -23.36 7.62 -2.42
N GLN A 425 -23.95 8.81 -2.55
CA GLN A 425 -24.66 9.21 -3.77
C GLN A 425 -23.72 9.29 -4.97
N VAL A 426 -22.52 9.83 -4.79
CA VAL A 426 -21.50 9.92 -5.84
C VAL A 426 -21.00 8.54 -6.25
N ILE A 427 -20.75 7.65 -5.31
CA ILE A 427 -20.44 6.24 -5.58
C ILE A 427 -21.55 5.59 -6.41
N LYS A 428 -22.81 5.72 -5.99
CA LYS A 428 -23.96 5.16 -6.71
C LYS A 428 -24.06 5.71 -8.14
N ARG A 429 -23.83 7.02 -8.33
CA ARG A 429 -23.81 7.69 -9.65
C ARG A 429 -22.67 7.19 -10.54
N ILE A 430 -21.53 6.80 -9.97
CA ILE A 430 -20.41 6.24 -10.72
C ILE A 430 -20.71 4.82 -11.19
N VAL A 431 -21.32 3.99 -10.34
CA VAL A 431 -21.43 2.54 -10.61
C VAL A 431 -22.71 2.14 -11.36
N ALA A 432 -23.80 2.89 -11.20
CA ALA A 432 -25.09 2.59 -11.83
C ALA A 432 -25.04 2.55 -13.38
N PRO A 433 -24.33 3.44 -14.10
CA PRO A 433 -24.26 3.38 -15.57
C PRO A 433 -23.49 2.17 -16.07
N LEU A 434 -22.66 1.59 -15.19
CA LEU A 434 -21.78 0.45 -15.48
C LEU A 434 -22.48 -0.88 -15.19
N GLY A 435 -23.77 -0.84 -14.79
CA GLY A 435 -24.53 -2.02 -14.39
C GLY A 435 -23.98 -2.70 -13.13
N LYS A 436 -23.20 -1.97 -12.32
CA LYS A 436 -22.62 -2.47 -11.08
C LYS A 436 -23.46 -2.02 -9.87
N ARG A 437 -23.44 -2.83 -8.82
CA ARG A 437 -24.17 -2.60 -7.58
C ARG A 437 -23.18 -2.47 -6.42
N ILE A 438 -23.47 -1.55 -5.50
CA ILE A 438 -22.74 -1.38 -4.25
C ILE A 438 -23.72 -1.02 -3.13
N ASP A 439 -23.72 -1.83 -2.08
CA ASP A 439 -24.49 -1.69 -0.85
C ASP A 439 -23.91 -2.59 0.24
N GLU A 440 -24.53 -2.63 1.41
CA GLU A 440 -24.02 -3.37 2.56
C GLU A 440 -23.80 -4.87 2.30
N SER A 441 -24.48 -5.47 1.31
CA SER A 441 -24.28 -6.88 0.92
C SER A 441 -23.11 -7.08 -0.05
N VAL A 442 -22.76 -6.03 -0.82
CA VAL A 442 -21.63 -6.00 -1.76
C VAL A 442 -20.89 -4.66 -1.55
N PRO A 443 -20.12 -4.51 -0.46
CA PRO A 443 -19.57 -3.22 -0.04
C PRO A 443 -18.33 -2.78 -0.82
N LEU A 444 -17.92 -3.54 -1.83
CA LEU A 444 -16.74 -3.34 -2.65
C LEU A 444 -17.14 -3.24 -4.12
N VAL A 445 -16.58 -2.27 -4.83
CA VAL A 445 -16.74 -2.18 -6.28
C VAL A 445 -15.45 -1.69 -6.94
N ASP A 446 -15.03 -2.42 -7.96
CA ASP A 446 -14.04 -1.98 -8.93
C ASP A 446 -14.75 -1.75 -10.26
N ALA A 447 -14.51 -0.62 -10.91
CA ALA A 447 -15.22 -0.24 -12.11
C ALA A 447 -14.34 0.60 -13.06
N ARG A 448 -14.80 0.70 -14.31
CA ARG A 448 -14.13 1.49 -15.35
C ARG A 448 -15.10 2.53 -15.89
N LEU A 449 -14.71 3.80 -15.82
CA LEU A 449 -15.47 4.92 -16.34
C LEU A 449 -15.37 4.99 -17.87
N LYS A 450 -16.29 5.73 -18.50
CA LYS A 450 -16.33 5.94 -19.97
C LYS A 450 -15.04 6.58 -20.52
N ASP A 451 -14.38 7.44 -19.73
CA ASP A 451 -13.09 8.06 -20.08
C ASP A 451 -11.90 7.09 -19.96
N GLY A 452 -12.15 5.85 -19.53
CA GLY A 452 -11.18 4.80 -19.32
C GLY A 452 -10.65 4.73 -17.90
N SER A 453 -10.85 5.74 -17.05
CA SER A 453 -10.36 5.81 -15.66
C SER A 453 -10.87 4.64 -14.83
N ARG A 454 -10.06 4.16 -13.89
CA ARG A 454 -10.46 3.12 -12.94
C ARG A 454 -11.00 3.76 -11.67
N VAL A 455 -12.08 3.20 -11.15
CA VAL A 455 -12.63 3.59 -9.86
C VAL A 455 -12.70 2.35 -8.99
N ASN A 456 -12.11 2.45 -7.81
CA ASN A 456 -12.38 1.55 -6.70
C ASN A 456 -13.21 2.32 -5.67
N ALA A 457 -14.26 1.71 -5.13
CA ALA A 457 -14.98 2.26 -4.00
C ALA A 457 -15.30 1.18 -2.96
N ILE A 458 -15.23 1.58 -1.69
CA ILE A 458 -15.47 0.75 -0.52
C ILE A 458 -16.39 1.51 0.42
N ILE A 459 -17.43 0.86 0.90
CA ILE A 459 -18.43 1.47 1.78
C ILE A 459 -18.50 0.75 3.14
N SER A 460 -19.26 1.32 4.07
CA SER A 460 -19.58 0.68 5.36
C SER A 460 -20.20 -0.72 5.15
N PRO A 461 -19.88 -1.73 5.98
CA PRO A 461 -19.08 -1.67 7.21
C PRO A 461 -17.56 -1.78 7.02
N LEU A 462 -17.06 -1.96 5.80
CA LEU A 462 -15.61 -2.16 5.57
C LEU A 462 -14.82 -0.86 5.68
N ALA A 463 -15.39 0.25 5.21
CA ALA A 463 -14.77 1.57 5.31
C ALA A 463 -15.17 2.28 6.61
N VAL A 464 -14.47 1.95 7.71
CA VAL A 464 -14.79 2.43 9.08
C VAL A 464 -14.73 3.97 9.22
N SER A 465 -13.88 4.63 8.43
CA SER A 465 -13.71 6.09 8.46
C SER A 465 -14.68 6.86 7.53
N GLY A 466 -15.67 6.17 6.95
CA GLY A 466 -16.53 6.68 5.89
C GLY A 466 -16.15 6.09 4.52
N SER A 467 -17.07 6.13 3.57
CA SER A 467 -16.91 5.53 2.26
C SER A 467 -15.72 6.12 1.51
N THR A 468 -14.94 5.25 0.87
CA THR A 468 -13.71 5.63 0.18
C THR A 468 -13.87 5.48 -1.33
N ILE A 469 -13.23 6.37 -2.09
CA ILE A 469 -13.18 6.32 -3.56
C ILE A 469 -11.74 6.53 -4.01
N THR A 470 -11.20 5.63 -4.83
CA THR A 470 -9.93 5.83 -5.52
C THR A 470 -10.17 5.87 -7.02
N ILE A 471 -9.92 7.02 -7.64
CA ILE A 471 -10.01 7.20 -9.10
C ILE A 471 -8.61 7.31 -9.66
N ARG A 472 -8.17 6.28 -10.38
CA ARG A 472 -6.91 6.30 -11.13
C ARG A 472 -7.20 6.71 -12.57
N ARG A 473 -6.73 7.90 -12.94
CA ARG A 473 -6.99 8.47 -14.26
C ARG A 473 -5.98 7.97 -15.26
N PHE A 474 -6.43 7.72 -16.49
CA PHE A 474 -5.52 7.50 -17.59
C PHE A 474 -5.14 8.85 -18.19
N SER A 475 -3.84 9.10 -18.34
CA SER A 475 -3.37 10.24 -19.12
C SER A 475 -3.98 10.15 -20.51
N GLN A 476 -4.73 11.18 -20.92
CA GLN A 476 -5.36 11.19 -22.24
C GLN A 476 -4.34 11.24 -23.39
N LYS A 477 -3.09 11.64 -23.11
CA LYS A 477 -1.99 11.65 -24.08
C LYS A 477 -0.84 10.74 -23.63
N PRO A 478 -0.50 9.69 -24.40
CA PRO A 478 0.73 8.92 -24.21
C PRO A 478 1.97 9.80 -24.37
N PHE A 479 3.05 9.51 -23.64
CA PHE A 479 4.33 10.18 -23.87
C PHE A 479 4.96 9.74 -25.19
N THR A 480 5.53 10.71 -25.90
CA THR A 480 6.24 10.50 -27.17
C THR A 480 7.71 10.19 -26.94
N GLU A 481 8.39 9.70 -27.98
CA GLU A 481 9.84 9.53 -28.02
C GLU A 481 10.58 10.81 -27.59
N GLN A 482 10.19 11.96 -28.15
CA GLN A 482 10.79 13.26 -27.84
C GLN A 482 10.59 13.66 -26.38
N ASP A 483 9.48 13.26 -25.76
CA ASP A 483 9.27 13.50 -24.33
C ASP A 483 10.29 12.72 -23.49
N TYR A 484 10.53 11.45 -23.81
CA TYR A 484 11.50 10.62 -23.09
C TYR A 484 12.95 11.11 -23.23
N LEU A 485 13.32 11.62 -24.42
CA LEU A 485 14.61 12.30 -24.63
C LEU A 485 14.70 13.58 -23.81
N ARG A 486 13.66 14.41 -23.82
CA ARG A 486 13.59 15.66 -23.04
C ARG A 486 13.65 15.41 -21.53
N PHE A 487 13.03 14.34 -21.05
CA PHE A 487 13.08 13.93 -19.65
C PHE A 487 14.45 13.37 -19.24
N GLY A 488 15.30 13.01 -20.21
CA GLY A 488 16.54 12.29 -19.97
C GLY A 488 16.30 10.91 -19.35
N THR A 489 15.17 10.28 -19.71
CA THR A 489 14.84 8.91 -19.30
C THR A 489 15.68 7.90 -20.05
N VAL A 490 16.05 8.21 -21.28
CA VAL A 490 16.87 7.38 -22.17
C VAL A 490 17.54 8.32 -23.17
N ASN A 491 18.69 7.95 -23.72
CA ASN A 491 19.37 8.75 -24.75
C ASN A 491 18.95 8.29 -26.17
N GLU A 492 19.35 9.08 -27.16
CA GLU A 492 19.04 8.85 -28.58
C GLU A 492 19.61 7.52 -29.10
N ASP A 493 20.85 7.20 -28.76
CA ASP A 493 21.52 5.93 -29.14
C ASP A 493 20.69 4.72 -28.68
N CYS A 494 20.27 4.69 -27.40
CA CYS A 494 19.45 3.60 -26.86
C CYS A 494 18.09 3.50 -27.55
N ILE A 495 17.40 4.64 -27.74
CA ILE A 495 16.09 4.64 -28.41
C ILE A 495 16.23 4.13 -29.84
N THR A 496 17.21 4.62 -30.59
CA THR A 496 17.44 4.21 -31.98
C THR A 496 17.64 2.70 -32.08
N PHE A 497 18.47 2.15 -31.20
CA PHE A 497 18.70 0.72 -31.10
C PHE A 497 17.43 -0.07 -30.74
N LEU A 498 16.67 0.35 -29.72
CA LEU A 498 15.45 -0.34 -29.30
C LEU A 498 14.37 -0.32 -30.38
N LYS A 499 14.23 0.78 -31.12
CA LYS A 499 13.33 0.87 -32.29
C LYS A 499 13.73 -0.11 -33.37
N GLY A 500 15.04 -0.23 -33.63
CA GLY A 500 15.58 -1.25 -34.51
C GLY A 500 15.21 -2.67 -34.04
N CYS A 501 15.37 -2.97 -32.75
CA CYS A 501 15.01 -4.27 -32.17
C CYS A 501 13.54 -4.60 -32.37
N VAL A 502 12.65 -3.62 -32.17
CA VAL A 502 11.21 -3.77 -32.43
C VAL A 502 10.97 -4.12 -33.91
N LYS A 503 11.61 -3.41 -34.85
CA LYS A 503 11.49 -3.68 -36.30
C LYS A 503 12.06 -5.03 -36.71
N LEU A 504 13.13 -5.49 -36.05
CA LEU A 504 13.70 -6.83 -36.22
C LEU A 504 12.89 -7.95 -35.54
N ARG A 505 11.73 -7.64 -34.94
CA ARG A 505 10.92 -8.59 -34.18
C ARG A 505 11.70 -9.29 -33.06
N LYS A 506 12.62 -8.58 -32.40
CA LYS A 506 13.23 -9.08 -31.16
C LYS A 506 12.22 -8.96 -30.02
N ASP A 507 12.08 -10.02 -29.22
CA ASP A 507 11.23 -10.01 -28.03
C ASP A 507 11.88 -9.21 -26.89
N ILE A 508 11.12 -8.26 -26.35
CA ILE A 508 11.63 -7.30 -25.36
C ILE A 508 10.81 -7.36 -24.07
N ILE A 509 11.50 -7.59 -22.96
CA ILE A 509 10.95 -7.46 -21.61
C ILE A 509 11.32 -6.09 -21.03
N VAL A 510 10.31 -5.28 -20.73
CA VAL A 510 10.47 -4.01 -20.02
C VAL A 510 10.31 -4.26 -18.51
N SER A 511 11.41 -4.18 -17.79
CA SER A 511 11.51 -4.49 -16.36
C SER A 511 11.60 -3.24 -15.48
N GLY A 512 11.18 -3.32 -14.21
CA GLY A 512 11.23 -2.21 -13.27
C GLY A 512 10.29 -2.36 -12.07
N GLY A 513 10.58 -1.60 -11.00
CA GLY A 513 9.72 -1.53 -9.82
C GLY A 513 8.33 -0.92 -10.07
N THR A 514 7.49 -0.87 -9.03
CA THR A 514 6.21 -0.16 -9.08
C THR A 514 6.41 1.33 -9.37
N GLY A 515 5.60 1.89 -10.27
CA GLY A 515 5.62 3.33 -10.57
C GLY A 515 6.86 3.83 -11.33
N THR A 516 7.67 2.94 -11.92
CA THR A 516 8.82 3.31 -12.77
C THR A 516 8.43 3.67 -14.21
N GLY A 517 7.18 3.39 -14.62
CA GLY A 517 6.65 3.74 -15.94
C GLY A 517 6.81 2.67 -17.02
N LYS A 518 6.94 1.38 -16.65
CA LYS A 518 7.12 0.25 -17.58
C LYS A 518 6.10 0.23 -18.72
N THR A 519 4.80 0.20 -18.41
CA THR A 519 3.72 0.12 -19.39
C THR A 519 3.72 1.34 -20.32
N THR A 520 4.04 2.53 -19.78
CA THR A 520 4.15 3.75 -20.58
C THR A 520 5.34 3.72 -21.54
N PHE A 521 6.50 3.19 -21.09
CA PHE A 521 7.68 3.04 -21.92
C PHE A 521 7.48 1.96 -23.00
N LEU A 522 6.86 0.83 -22.64
CA LEU A 522 6.45 -0.19 -23.59
C LEU A 522 5.50 0.38 -24.65
N ASN A 523 4.52 1.21 -24.26
CA ASN A 523 3.62 1.87 -25.20
C ASN A 523 4.35 2.80 -26.18
N MET A 524 5.44 3.43 -25.76
CA MET A 524 6.28 4.21 -26.66
C MET A 524 7.04 3.31 -27.64
N LEU A 525 7.62 2.20 -27.16
CA LEU A 525 8.30 1.24 -28.03
C LEU A 525 7.36 0.61 -29.06
N SER A 526 6.10 0.31 -28.67
CA SER A 526 5.11 -0.27 -29.57
C SER A 526 4.77 0.63 -30.77
N ASN A 527 5.01 1.95 -30.68
CA ASN A 527 4.82 2.85 -31.83
C ASN A 527 5.83 2.59 -32.97
N SER A 528 6.89 1.82 -32.72
CA SER A 528 7.86 1.43 -33.75
C SER A 528 7.53 0.10 -34.44
N ILE A 529 6.41 -0.53 -34.05
CA ILE A 529 5.89 -1.71 -34.74
C ILE A 529 5.33 -1.27 -36.11
N PRO A 530 5.68 -1.94 -37.23
CA PRO A 530 5.14 -1.63 -38.54
C PRO A 530 3.60 -1.62 -38.60
N GLU A 531 3.01 -0.77 -39.45
CA GLU A 531 1.56 -0.56 -39.50
C GLU A 531 0.78 -1.77 -40.04
N GLU A 532 1.43 -2.59 -40.86
CA GLU A 532 0.87 -3.79 -41.48
C GLU A 532 0.72 -4.98 -40.53
N GLU A 533 1.38 -4.95 -39.37
CA GLU A 533 1.39 -6.05 -38.43
C GLU A 533 0.11 -6.07 -37.56
N ARG A 534 -0.47 -7.26 -37.41
CA ARG A 534 -1.61 -7.49 -36.52
C ARG A 534 -1.15 -7.65 -35.08
N ILE A 535 -1.55 -6.71 -34.23
CA ILE A 535 -1.12 -6.67 -32.83
C ILE A 535 -2.28 -7.04 -31.91
N ILE A 536 -2.05 -7.93 -30.96
CA ILE A 536 -3.01 -8.24 -29.89
C ILE A 536 -2.40 -7.86 -28.55
N THR A 537 -3.03 -6.93 -27.84
CA THR A 537 -2.65 -6.57 -26.47
C THR A 537 -3.49 -7.36 -25.47
N VAL A 538 -2.85 -7.91 -24.45
CA VAL A 538 -3.49 -8.61 -23.32
C VAL A 538 -3.11 -7.91 -22.02
N GLU A 539 -4.10 -7.40 -21.29
CA GLU A 539 -3.86 -6.60 -20.09
C GLU A 539 -4.87 -6.97 -18.98
N ASP A 540 -4.48 -6.87 -17.71
CA ASP A 540 -5.45 -6.93 -16.59
C ASP A 540 -6.54 -5.87 -16.78
N THR A 541 -6.11 -4.69 -17.19
CA THR A 541 -7.02 -3.63 -17.62
C THR A 541 -6.34 -2.82 -18.72
N ALA A 542 -7.04 -2.56 -19.82
CA ALA A 542 -6.40 -2.04 -21.02
C ALA A 542 -5.87 -0.60 -20.84
N GLU A 543 -4.56 -0.45 -20.64
CA GLU A 543 -3.82 0.81 -20.51
C GLU A 543 -3.17 1.22 -21.83
N LEU A 544 -2.77 0.25 -22.65
CA LEU A 544 -2.04 0.50 -23.89
C LEU A 544 -2.90 1.24 -24.92
N LYS A 545 -2.22 2.11 -25.67
CA LYS A 545 -2.72 3.02 -26.70
C LYS A 545 -1.74 3.01 -27.87
N LEU A 546 -1.94 2.03 -28.75
CA LEU A 546 -1.16 1.83 -29.96
C LEU A 546 -1.69 2.75 -31.08
N GLN A 547 -0.82 3.09 -32.01
CA GLN A 547 -1.15 3.94 -33.17
C GLN A 547 -1.61 3.13 -34.39
N GLN A 548 -1.26 1.84 -34.43
CA GLN A 548 -1.55 0.95 -35.53
C GLN A 548 -3.05 0.65 -35.64
N GLU A 549 -3.56 0.59 -36.87
CA GLU A 549 -4.96 0.30 -37.16
C GLU A 549 -5.33 -1.16 -36.86
N HIS A 550 -4.42 -2.10 -37.17
CA HIS A 550 -4.67 -3.54 -37.06
C HIS A 550 -4.44 -4.07 -35.63
N TRP A 551 -5.12 -3.46 -34.66
CA TRP A 551 -4.93 -3.69 -33.23
C TRP A 551 -6.18 -4.28 -32.57
N VAL A 552 -6.01 -5.39 -31.85
CA VAL A 552 -7.02 -6.00 -31.00
C VAL A 552 -6.66 -5.84 -29.53
N ARG A 553 -7.64 -5.42 -28.72
CA ARG A 553 -7.48 -5.16 -27.29
C ARG A 553 -8.22 -6.21 -26.49
N LEU A 554 -7.48 -7.00 -25.71
CA LEU A 554 -8.04 -7.98 -24.79
C LEU A 554 -7.78 -7.57 -23.35
N GLU A 555 -8.78 -7.79 -22.51
CA GLU A 555 -8.76 -7.43 -21.11
C GLU A 555 -9.26 -8.61 -20.28
N THR A 556 -8.64 -8.82 -19.12
CA THR A 556 -9.09 -9.86 -18.19
C THR A 556 -10.50 -9.58 -17.68
N ARG A 557 -11.16 -10.63 -17.19
CA ARG A 557 -12.43 -10.51 -16.50
C ARG A 557 -12.31 -11.15 -15.12
N PRO A 558 -12.53 -10.42 -14.01
CA PRO A 558 -12.59 -11.03 -12.70
C PRO A 558 -13.78 -12.01 -12.60
N PRO A 559 -13.77 -12.96 -11.65
CA PRO A 559 -14.93 -13.80 -11.41
C PRO A 559 -16.17 -12.96 -11.05
N ASN A 560 -17.36 -13.49 -11.33
CA ASN A 560 -18.61 -12.92 -10.87
C ASN A 560 -18.76 -13.12 -9.34
N ILE A 561 -19.85 -12.60 -8.76
CA ILE A 561 -20.14 -12.68 -7.31
C ILE A 561 -20.17 -14.14 -6.81
N GLU A 562 -20.49 -15.10 -7.69
CA GLU A 562 -20.50 -16.54 -7.39
C GLU A 562 -19.11 -17.21 -7.54
N GLY A 563 -18.05 -16.43 -7.77
CA GLY A 563 -16.69 -16.93 -7.97
C GLY A 563 -16.43 -17.57 -9.34
N LYS A 564 -17.36 -17.45 -10.31
CA LYS A 564 -17.30 -18.12 -11.62
C LYS A 564 -17.03 -17.16 -12.76
N GLY A 565 -16.57 -17.70 -13.89
CA GLY A 565 -16.43 -16.95 -15.14
C GLY A 565 -15.26 -15.98 -15.19
N ALA A 566 -14.25 -16.15 -14.33
CA ALA A 566 -12.99 -15.46 -14.47
C ALA A 566 -12.35 -15.78 -15.84
N VAL A 567 -11.74 -14.78 -16.46
CA VAL A 567 -10.93 -14.91 -17.67
C VAL A 567 -9.59 -14.25 -17.36
N THR A 568 -8.54 -15.05 -17.23
CA THR A 568 -7.21 -14.62 -16.82
C THR A 568 -6.37 -14.17 -18.00
N ILE A 569 -5.22 -13.52 -17.75
CA ILE A 569 -4.23 -13.23 -18.81
C ILE A 569 -3.82 -14.53 -19.50
N GLN A 570 -3.63 -15.60 -18.73
CA GLN A 570 -3.27 -16.91 -19.26
C GLN A 570 -4.28 -17.42 -20.29
N ASP A 571 -5.58 -17.34 -19.98
CA ASP A 571 -6.65 -17.76 -20.90
C ASP A 571 -6.64 -16.95 -22.19
N LEU A 572 -6.43 -15.64 -22.08
CA LEU A 572 -6.37 -14.72 -23.21
C LEU A 572 -5.15 -14.99 -24.09
N VAL A 573 -3.96 -15.17 -23.52
CA VAL A 573 -2.73 -15.49 -24.26
C VAL A 573 -2.89 -16.80 -25.04
N LYS A 574 -3.42 -17.86 -24.41
CA LYS A 574 -3.73 -19.12 -25.10
C LYS A 574 -4.71 -18.93 -26.25
N ASN A 575 -5.71 -18.05 -26.08
CA ASN A 575 -6.65 -17.74 -27.13
C ASN A 575 -6.02 -16.92 -28.28
N CYS A 576 -5.10 -16.00 -27.96
CA CYS A 576 -4.40 -15.19 -28.96
C CYS A 576 -3.71 -16.05 -30.02
N LEU A 577 -3.15 -17.20 -29.65
CA LEU A 577 -2.50 -18.13 -30.59
C LEU A 577 -3.43 -18.62 -31.71
N ARG A 578 -4.76 -18.49 -31.56
CA ARG A 578 -5.76 -18.85 -32.58
C ARG A 578 -6.28 -17.65 -33.37
N MET A 579 -5.84 -16.44 -33.03
CA MET A 579 -6.30 -15.18 -33.60
C MET A 579 -5.40 -14.66 -34.73
N ARG A 580 -4.42 -15.47 -35.16
CA ARG A 580 -3.37 -15.14 -36.14
C ARG A 580 -2.70 -13.79 -35.85
N PRO A 581 -2.13 -13.56 -34.65
CA PRO A 581 -1.36 -12.35 -34.38
C PRO A 581 -0.02 -12.39 -35.12
N ASP A 582 0.47 -11.23 -35.55
CA ASP A 582 1.90 -11.05 -35.83
C ASP A 582 2.66 -10.82 -34.52
N ARG A 583 2.04 -10.11 -33.55
CA ARG A 583 2.60 -9.86 -32.22
C ARG A 583 1.58 -10.00 -31.11
N ILE A 584 2.06 -10.50 -29.96
CA ILE A 584 1.31 -10.49 -28.72
C ILE A 584 2.04 -9.56 -27.74
N ILE A 585 1.32 -8.58 -27.21
CA ILE A 585 1.85 -7.65 -26.22
C ILE A 585 1.15 -7.90 -24.90
N ILE A 586 1.92 -8.18 -23.85
CA ILE A 586 1.37 -8.45 -22.52
C ILE A 586 1.66 -7.26 -21.61
N GLY A 587 0.60 -6.61 -21.12
CA GLY A 587 0.72 -5.40 -20.31
C GLY A 587 1.60 -5.60 -19.08
N GLU A 588 1.42 -6.71 -18.37
CA GLU A 588 2.28 -7.12 -17.26
C GLU A 588 2.19 -8.63 -17.03
N VAL A 589 3.33 -9.28 -16.84
CA VAL A 589 3.44 -10.70 -16.50
C VAL A 589 3.76 -10.83 -15.01
N ARG A 590 2.90 -11.55 -14.29
CA ARG A 590 2.91 -11.73 -12.83
C ARG A 590 2.83 -13.19 -12.40
N SER A 591 2.29 -14.09 -13.22
CA SER A 591 1.99 -15.47 -12.83
C SER A 591 2.08 -16.48 -13.99
N ALA A 592 1.17 -17.47 -14.02
CA ALA A 592 1.22 -18.64 -14.90
C ALA A 592 1.25 -18.32 -16.40
N GLU A 593 0.75 -17.14 -16.81
CA GLU A 593 0.82 -16.65 -18.19
C GLU A 593 2.25 -16.50 -18.72
N ALA A 594 3.26 -16.44 -17.86
CA ALA A 594 4.66 -16.39 -18.26
C ALA A 594 5.04 -17.59 -19.14
N LEU A 595 4.55 -18.79 -18.84
CA LEU A 595 4.83 -19.99 -19.62
C LEU A 595 4.24 -19.90 -21.01
N ASP A 596 2.95 -19.53 -21.10
CA ASP A 596 2.24 -19.40 -22.38
C ASP A 596 2.81 -18.25 -23.23
N MET A 597 3.27 -17.16 -22.60
CA MET A 597 4.00 -16.09 -23.27
C MET A 597 5.30 -16.60 -23.90
N LEU A 598 6.14 -17.31 -23.13
CA LEU A 598 7.40 -17.84 -23.62
C LEU A 598 7.18 -18.89 -24.72
N GLN A 599 6.10 -19.68 -24.63
CA GLN A 599 5.71 -20.57 -25.72
C GLN A 599 5.31 -19.79 -26.95
N ALA A 600 4.50 -18.73 -26.84
CA ALA A 600 4.11 -17.88 -27.96
C ALA A 600 5.34 -17.29 -28.68
N MET A 601 6.28 -16.72 -27.90
CA MET A 601 7.54 -16.16 -28.41
C MET A 601 8.36 -17.21 -29.18
N ASN A 602 8.48 -18.43 -28.65
CA ASN A 602 9.21 -19.51 -29.32
C ASN A 602 8.44 -20.16 -30.49
N THR A 603 7.13 -19.92 -30.65
CA THR A 603 6.28 -20.61 -31.64
C THR A 603 5.71 -19.67 -32.71
N GLY A 604 6.56 -18.79 -33.24
CA GLY A 604 6.24 -18.00 -34.42
C GLY A 604 5.48 -16.70 -34.16
N HIS A 605 5.46 -16.22 -32.91
CA HIS A 605 4.94 -14.90 -32.53
C HIS A 605 6.07 -14.01 -31.99
N GLU A 606 7.14 -13.91 -32.79
CA GLU A 606 8.33 -13.11 -32.50
C GLU A 606 8.00 -11.61 -32.42
N GLY A 607 8.83 -10.86 -31.71
CA GLY A 607 8.68 -9.40 -31.57
C GLY A 607 7.64 -9.00 -30.54
N SER A 608 7.26 -9.93 -29.66
CA SER A 608 6.37 -9.72 -28.54
C SER A 608 7.02 -8.79 -27.51
N LEU A 609 6.18 -7.97 -26.86
CA LEU A 609 6.61 -7.03 -25.83
C LEU A 609 5.88 -7.38 -24.54
N ALA A 610 6.58 -7.38 -23.41
CA ALA A 610 5.93 -7.56 -22.11
C ALA A 610 6.57 -6.73 -21.02
N THR A 611 5.84 -6.45 -19.94
CA THR A 611 6.43 -5.88 -18.73
C THR A 611 6.53 -6.89 -17.58
N VAL A 612 7.58 -6.76 -16.78
CA VAL A 612 7.81 -7.60 -15.60
C VAL A 612 8.23 -6.72 -14.42
N HIS A 613 7.73 -6.98 -13.23
CA HIS A 613 8.21 -6.29 -12.03
C HIS A 613 9.53 -6.90 -11.54
N ALA A 614 10.65 -6.20 -11.69
CA ALA A 614 11.95 -6.62 -11.14
C ALA A 614 12.89 -5.43 -10.86
N ASN A 615 13.88 -5.65 -9.99
CA ASN A 615 14.83 -4.62 -9.58
C ASN A 615 16.07 -4.56 -10.48
N THR A 616 16.38 -5.66 -11.17
CA THR A 616 17.50 -5.77 -12.11
C THR A 616 17.12 -6.64 -13.32
N PRO A 617 17.85 -6.57 -14.44
CA PRO A 617 17.63 -7.46 -15.58
C PRO A 617 17.71 -8.95 -15.21
N ARG A 618 18.67 -9.31 -14.35
CA ARG A 618 18.83 -10.69 -13.87
C ARG A 618 17.64 -11.13 -13.01
N ASP A 619 17.15 -10.26 -12.12
CA ASP A 619 15.96 -10.55 -11.32
C ASP A 619 14.72 -10.76 -12.21
N ALA A 620 14.61 -10.04 -13.33
CA ALA A 620 13.49 -10.20 -14.26
C ALA A 620 13.45 -11.64 -14.81
N LEU A 621 14.60 -12.18 -15.22
CA LEU A 621 14.71 -13.57 -15.70
C LEU A 621 14.43 -14.58 -14.60
N THR A 622 14.98 -14.38 -13.39
CA THR A 622 14.71 -15.25 -12.23
C THR A 622 13.23 -15.26 -11.88
N ARG A 623 12.54 -14.12 -12.01
CA ARG A 623 11.10 -14.03 -11.76
C ARG A 623 10.28 -14.70 -12.86
N LEU A 624 10.65 -14.55 -14.12
CA LEU A 624 10.03 -15.30 -15.22
C LEU A 624 10.16 -16.81 -15.00
N GLU A 625 11.33 -17.28 -14.54
CA GLU A 625 11.54 -18.68 -14.15
C GLU A 625 10.57 -19.10 -13.04
N ALA A 626 10.50 -18.34 -11.94
CA ALA A 626 9.60 -18.65 -10.83
C ALA A 626 8.11 -18.66 -11.27
N MET A 627 7.69 -17.72 -12.11
CA MET A 627 6.33 -17.63 -12.64
C MET A 627 5.95 -18.83 -13.49
N CYS A 628 6.88 -19.35 -14.30
CA CYS A 628 6.64 -20.55 -15.09
C CYS A 628 6.52 -21.81 -14.23
N LEU A 629 7.26 -21.90 -13.12
CA LEU A 629 7.10 -23.00 -12.15
C LEU A 629 5.72 -22.96 -11.48
N MET A 630 5.19 -21.77 -11.20
CA MET A 630 3.83 -21.60 -10.66
C MET A 630 2.72 -21.99 -11.64
N ALA A 631 3.01 -22.03 -12.95
CA ALA A 631 2.06 -22.47 -13.98
C ALA A 631 1.78 -23.99 -13.95
N GLY A 632 2.44 -24.75 -13.05
CA GLY A 632 2.30 -26.20 -12.96
C GLY A 632 3.11 -26.95 -14.03
N ALA A 633 4.12 -26.32 -14.63
CA ALA A 633 5.00 -26.99 -15.58
C ALA A 633 5.85 -28.04 -14.86
N GLU A 634 5.68 -29.33 -15.21
CA GLU A 634 6.61 -30.41 -14.84
C GLU A 634 7.89 -30.38 -15.71
N LEU A 635 8.42 -29.18 -15.97
CA LEU A 635 9.65 -29.00 -16.72
C LEU A 635 10.83 -28.88 -15.76
N PRO A 636 11.95 -29.58 -16.01
CA PRO A 636 13.15 -29.36 -15.23
C PRO A 636 13.67 -27.93 -15.45
N VAL A 637 14.21 -27.33 -14.40
CA VAL A 637 14.63 -25.90 -14.39
C VAL A 637 15.57 -25.54 -15.55
N TRP A 638 16.46 -26.44 -15.96
CA TRP A 638 17.36 -26.19 -17.09
C TRP A 638 16.60 -26.01 -18.41
N ALA A 639 15.50 -26.72 -18.63
CA ALA A 639 14.69 -26.63 -19.84
C ALA A 639 13.90 -25.32 -19.87
N LEU A 640 13.43 -24.87 -18.70
CA LEU A 640 12.79 -23.57 -18.56
C LEU A 640 13.77 -22.43 -18.84
N ARG A 641 15.00 -22.52 -18.30
CA ARG A 641 16.06 -21.54 -18.59
C ARG A 641 16.43 -21.50 -20.07
N GLU A 642 16.51 -22.66 -20.72
CA GLU A 642 16.70 -22.75 -22.18
C GLU A 642 15.58 -22.04 -22.94
N MET A 643 14.33 -22.29 -22.55
CA MET A 643 13.15 -21.68 -23.18
C MET A 643 13.12 -20.15 -22.97
N ILE A 644 13.52 -19.65 -21.80
CA ILE A 644 13.66 -18.21 -21.53
C ILE A 644 14.79 -17.62 -22.38
N ALA A 645 15.96 -18.26 -22.41
CA ALA A 645 17.12 -17.77 -23.15
C ALA A 645 16.89 -17.76 -24.68
N SER A 646 16.05 -18.66 -25.18
CA SER A 646 15.63 -18.73 -26.59
C SER A 646 14.56 -17.69 -26.92
N ALA A 647 13.58 -17.46 -26.03
CA ALA A 647 12.47 -16.56 -26.30
C ALA A 647 12.83 -15.08 -26.09
N VAL A 648 13.49 -14.74 -24.98
CA VAL A 648 13.71 -13.35 -24.60
C VAL A 648 15.01 -12.88 -25.21
N HIS A 649 14.95 -11.86 -26.07
CA HIS A 649 16.14 -11.30 -26.71
C HIS A 649 16.73 -10.15 -25.90
N MET A 650 15.86 -9.28 -25.37
CA MET A 650 16.27 -8.04 -24.69
C MET A 650 15.54 -7.82 -23.37
N VAL A 651 16.25 -7.30 -22.37
CA VAL A 651 15.67 -6.76 -21.14
C VAL A 651 16.00 -5.28 -21.02
N VAL A 652 14.99 -4.43 -20.89
CA VAL A 652 15.12 -2.99 -20.66
C VAL A 652 14.71 -2.68 -19.23
N GLN A 653 15.66 -2.29 -18.39
CA GLN A 653 15.42 -2.01 -16.97
C GLN A 653 15.12 -0.52 -16.76
N LEU A 654 13.97 -0.20 -16.16
CA LEU A 654 13.62 1.15 -15.70
C LEU A 654 13.71 1.24 -14.17
N THR A 655 14.28 2.35 -13.71
CA THR A 655 14.39 2.70 -12.29
C THR A 655 13.84 4.10 -12.04
N ARG A 656 13.11 4.26 -10.93
CA ARG A 656 12.73 5.58 -10.39
C ARG A 656 13.79 5.99 -9.37
N PHE A 657 14.43 7.11 -9.60
CA PHE A 657 15.44 7.68 -8.71
C PHE A 657 14.81 8.51 -7.57
N SER A 658 15.63 8.87 -6.58
CA SER A 658 15.22 9.62 -5.39
C SER A 658 14.62 11.00 -5.72
N ASP A 659 15.04 11.62 -6.82
CA ASP A 659 14.50 12.89 -7.33
C ASP A 659 13.16 12.74 -8.07
N GLY A 660 12.65 11.51 -8.17
CA GLY A 660 11.43 11.16 -8.88
C GLY A 660 11.62 10.96 -10.38
N SER A 661 12.81 11.22 -10.93
CA SER A 661 13.10 10.95 -12.34
C SER A 661 13.05 9.45 -12.62
N ARG A 662 12.57 9.09 -13.80
CA ARG A 662 12.52 7.72 -14.30
C ARG A 662 13.56 7.59 -15.39
N LYS A 663 14.45 6.62 -15.29
CA LYS A 663 15.49 6.37 -16.30
C LYS A 663 15.57 4.89 -16.62
N VAL A 664 15.85 4.59 -17.88
CA VAL A 664 16.40 3.31 -18.29
C VAL A 664 17.77 3.20 -17.63
N THR A 665 18.03 2.13 -16.89
CA THR A 665 19.31 1.94 -16.17
C THR A 665 20.18 0.86 -16.79
N ALA A 666 19.56 -0.08 -17.50
CA ALA A 666 20.24 -1.08 -18.30
C ALA A 666 19.41 -1.46 -19.54
N VAL A 667 20.10 -1.70 -20.65
CA VAL A 667 19.57 -2.40 -21.83
C VAL A 667 20.47 -3.61 -22.04
N SER A 668 19.93 -4.80 -21.84
CA SER A 668 20.72 -6.03 -21.75
C SER A 668 20.24 -7.06 -22.77
N GLU A 669 21.17 -7.61 -23.54
CA GLU A 669 20.95 -8.73 -24.45
C GLU A 669 21.02 -10.06 -23.68
N ILE A 670 20.11 -10.97 -24.00
CA ILE A 670 20.20 -12.37 -23.58
C ILE A 670 20.96 -13.13 -24.65
N THR A 671 22.10 -13.70 -24.28
CA THR A 671 23.09 -14.22 -25.26
C THR A 671 23.15 -15.75 -25.33
N GLY A 672 22.27 -16.43 -24.58
CA GLY A 672 22.17 -17.87 -24.47
C GLY A 672 22.19 -18.37 -23.02
N ARG A 673 22.57 -19.63 -22.83
CA ARG A 673 22.74 -20.28 -21.52
C ARG A 673 24.10 -20.96 -21.48
N GLU A 674 24.77 -20.89 -20.35
CA GLU A 674 25.96 -21.69 -20.04
C GLU A 674 25.74 -22.37 -18.69
N ASP A 675 26.07 -23.66 -18.61
CA ASP A 675 25.75 -24.52 -17.48
C ASP A 675 24.28 -24.38 -17.05
N ASN A 676 24.02 -23.84 -15.86
CA ASN A 676 22.68 -23.66 -15.33
C ASN A 676 22.32 -22.17 -15.18
N GLN A 677 22.95 -21.25 -15.93
CA GLN A 677 22.67 -19.82 -15.85
C GLN A 677 22.39 -19.21 -17.21
N ILE A 678 21.40 -18.31 -17.27
CA ILE A 678 21.14 -17.51 -18.47
C ILE A 678 22.22 -16.42 -18.56
N LEU A 679 22.85 -16.33 -19.74
CA LEU A 679 23.89 -15.36 -20.03
C LEU A 679 23.27 -14.03 -20.46
N ILE A 680 23.73 -12.95 -19.83
CA ILE A 680 23.24 -11.59 -20.07
C ILE A 680 24.45 -10.71 -20.38
N HIS A 681 24.34 -9.89 -21.42
CA HIS A 681 25.34 -8.89 -21.79
C HIS A 681 24.70 -7.51 -21.82
N ASP A 682 25.25 -6.56 -21.07
CA ASP A 682 24.73 -5.19 -21.05
C ASP A 682 25.27 -4.42 -22.26
N LEU A 683 24.39 -3.83 -23.05
CA LEU A 683 24.77 -2.99 -24.19
C LEU A 683 24.84 -1.51 -23.80
N PHE A 684 23.93 -1.09 -22.93
CA PHE A 684 23.86 0.28 -22.41
C PHE A 684 23.59 0.29 -20.91
N LYS A 685 24.22 1.22 -20.19
CA LYS A 685 23.98 1.48 -18.76
C LYS A 685 23.83 2.95 -18.46
N TYR A 686 22.99 3.24 -17.47
CA TYR A 686 23.00 4.57 -16.84
C TYR A 686 23.93 4.54 -15.63
N LYS A 687 24.98 5.37 -15.68
CA LYS A 687 25.92 5.54 -14.58
C LYS A 687 25.58 6.81 -13.82
N GLN A 688 25.03 6.65 -12.63
CA GLN A 688 24.83 7.76 -11.71
C GLN A 688 26.20 8.27 -11.24
N THR A 689 26.47 9.56 -11.45
CA THR A 689 27.72 10.22 -11.05
C THR A 689 27.56 11.02 -9.75
N GLY A 690 26.33 11.34 -9.34
CA GLY A 690 26.06 12.00 -8.07
C GLY A 690 24.64 12.54 -7.97
N ILE A 691 24.44 13.40 -6.97
CA ILE A 691 23.23 14.20 -6.77
C ILE A 691 23.68 15.66 -6.65
N ASN A 692 23.06 16.57 -7.41
CA ASN A 692 23.42 17.98 -7.36
C ASN A 692 22.83 18.69 -6.12
N SER A 693 23.21 19.96 -5.90
CA SER A 693 22.75 20.77 -4.77
C SER A 693 21.23 21.01 -4.70
N ALA A 694 20.51 20.78 -5.79
CA ALA A 694 19.05 20.84 -5.86
C ALA A 694 18.38 19.46 -5.65
N GLY A 695 19.14 18.43 -5.26
CA GLY A 695 18.62 17.08 -5.05
C GLY A 695 18.36 16.28 -6.31
N LYS A 696 18.76 16.77 -7.50
CA LYS A 696 18.57 16.10 -8.80
C LYS A 696 19.66 15.07 -9.06
N VAL A 697 19.27 13.90 -9.56
CA VAL A 697 20.20 12.83 -9.93
C VAL A 697 20.98 13.21 -11.19
N MET A 698 22.30 13.12 -11.10
CA MET A 698 23.25 13.36 -12.18
C MET A 698 23.86 12.04 -12.62
N GLY A 699 24.09 11.88 -13.92
CA GLY A 699 24.64 10.67 -14.49
C GLY A 699 24.45 10.62 -15.99
N ASN A 700 25.16 9.70 -16.64
CA ASN A 700 25.23 9.59 -18.09
C ASN A 700 24.85 8.19 -18.56
N PHE A 701 24.30 8.13 -19.77
CA PHE A 701 24.13 6.88 -20.50
C PHE A 701 25.44 6.53 -21.20
N GLU A 702 25.93 5.33 -20.96
CA GLU A 702 27.18 4.82 -21.52
C GLU A 702 26.89 3.51 -22.25
N ALA A 703 27.35 3.41 -23.50
CA ALA A 703 27.45 2.13 -24.18
C ALA A 703 28.65 1.34 -23.64
N ILE A 704 28.54 0.01 -23.61
CA ILE A 704 29.55 -0.85 -22.97
C ILE A 704 30.74 -1.17 -23.89
N GLY A 705 30.61 -0.92 -25.21
CA GLY A 705 31.72 -1.00 -26.17
C GLY A 705 31.59 -2.13 -27.19
N GLU A 706 30.59 -3.01 -27.05
CA GLU A 706 30.36 -4.16 -27.92
C GLU A 706 28.93 -4.13 -28.49
N PRO A 707 28.74 -4.40 -29.80
CA PRO A 707 27.42 -4.53 -30.40
C PRO A 707 26.77 -5.87 -30.03
N PRO A 708 25.44 -6.01 -30.14
CA PRO A 708 24.75 -7.27 -29.86
C PRO A 708 25.18 -8.39 -30.81
N LYS A 709 25.07 -9.65 -30.39
CA LYS A 709 25.41 -10.82 -31.23
C LYS A 709 24.62 -10.84 -32.54
N PHE A 710 23.38 -10.35 -32.49
CA PHE A 710 22.49 -10.26 -33.66
C PHE A 710 22.68 -8.98 -34.49
N TYR A 711 23.74 -8.20 -34.30
CA TYR A 711 23.92 -6.93 -35.02
C TYR A 711 23.89 -7.07 -36.55
N GLY A 712 24.35 -8.20 -37.10
CA GLY A 712 24.27 -8.50 -38.54
C GLY A 712 22.85 -8.52 -39.09
N ASP A 713 21.86 -8.87 -38.26
CA ASP A 713 20.45 -9.01 -38.63
C ASP A 713 19.84 -7.68 -39.09
N PHE A 714 20.34 -6.55 -38.58
CA PHE A 714 19.90 -5.22 -39.00
C PHE A 714 20.13 -5.03 -40.50
N LYS A 715 21.38 -5.28 -40.94
CA LYS A 715 21.78 -5.11 -42.33
C LYS A 715 21.04 -6.06 -43.26
N THR A 716 20.88 -7.33 -42.87
CA THR A 716 20.16 -8.32 -43.69
C THR A 716 18.67 -7.99 -43.82
N SER A 717 18.11 -7.29 -42.84
CA SER A 717 16.71 -6.83 -42.85
C SER A 717 16.54 -5.42 -43.46
N GLY A 718 17.59 -4.86 -44.06
CA GLY A 718 17.57 -3.54 -44.70
C GLY A 718 17.48 -2.37 -43.72
N LEU A 719 17.77 -2.59 -42.43
CA LEU A 719 17.84 -1.55 -41.41
C LEU A 719 19.29 -1.06 -41.29
N ASP A 720 19.49 0.24 -41.51
CA ASP A 720 20.77 0.89 -41.26
C ASP A 720 20.90 1.21 -39.77
N MET A 721 21.70 0.40 -39.05
CA MET A 721 21.96 0.56 -37.63
C MET A 721 23.42 0.98 -37.43
N PRO A 722 23.71 2.23 -37.04
CA PRO A 722 25.09 2.69 -36.87
C PRO A 722 25.81 1.90 -35.78
N ILE A 723 27.00 1.37 -36.09
CA ILE A 723 27.78 0.54 -35.15
C ILE A 723 28.38 1.36 -34.01
N ASP A 724 28.58 2.65 -34.23
CA ASP A 724 29.18 3.58 -33.28
C ASP A 724 28.24 3.90 -32.11
N LEU A 725 26.95 3.60 -32.21
CA LEU A 725 26.01 3.66 -31.09
C LEU A 725 26.47 2.82 -29.89
N PHE A 726 27.19 1.72 -30.14
CA PHE A 726 27.65 0.79 -29.10
C PHE A 726 29.05 1.13 -28.57
N TRP A 727 29.73 2.13 -29.13
CA TRP A 727 31.07 2.51 -28.71
C TRP A 727 31.05 3.32 -27.42
N THR A 728 31.97 3.01 -26.53
CA THR A 728 32.30 3.83 -25.36
C THR A 728 32.74 5.24 -25.79
N ALA A 729 32.65 6.20 -24.89
CA ALA A 729 33.14 7.56 -25.13
C ALA A 729 34.63 7.58 -25.53
N ALA A 730 35.45 6.68 -24.97
CA ALA A 730 36.86 6.54 -25.33
C ALA A 730 37.04 6.06 -26.78
N GLN A 731 36.32 5.01 -27.19
CA GLN A 731 36.34 4.50 -28.56
C GLN A 731 35.85 5.53 -29.59
N LYS A 732 34.82 6.32 -29.26
CA LYS A 732 34.35 7.44 -30.10
C LYS A 732 35.44 8.52 -30.22
N ALA A 733 36.09 8.90 -29.12
CA ALA A 733 37.15 9.92 -29.11
C ALA A 733 38.37 9.50 -29.95
N GLU A 734 38.87 8.26 -29.79
CA GLU A 734 40.01 7.74 -30.54
C GLU A 734 39.77 7.73 -32.06
N ARG A 735 38.54 7.45 -32.50
CA ARG A 735 38.17 7.38 -33.92
C ARG A 735 37.78 8.73 -34.53
N SER A 736 37.36 9.70 -33.71
CA SER A 736 37.10 11.09 -34.13
C SER A 736 38.36 11.95 -34.26
N GLY A 737 39.49 11.48 -33.70
CA GLY A 737 40.82 12.10 -33.82
C GLY A 737 41.66 11.59 -34.99
N GLN A 738 41.10 10.71 -35.83
CA GLN A 738 41.60 10.33 -37.16
C GLN A 738 40.75 11.02 -38.23
#